data_AF-A0A5M9MB29-F1
#
_entry.id   AF-A0A5M9MB29-F1
#
_cell.length_a   1.000
_cell.length_b   1.000
_cell.length_c   1.000
_cell.angle_alpha   90.00
_cell.angle_beta   90.00
_cell.angle_gamma   90.00
#
_symmetry.space_group_name_H-M   'P 1'
#
loop_
_entity.id
_entity.type
_entity.pdbx_description
1 polymer ?
#
loop_
_entity_poly.entity_id
_entity_poly.type
_entity_poly.pdbx_seq_one_letter_code
_entity_poly.pdbx_strand_id
1 'polypeptide(L)'
;MDVVKGSGSDGIKIAYYEGYCLSRQCLFQDASQIDTSQYTHLHFGFGTLTNSWDVKTGDELSTYQFGEFKKIFGVKRILSFGGWDFSTMPGTYQIFRNGVKSTNRLTMATKIANFVKENDVDGVDIDWEYPGAPDLPDFDPGTEEDGPNYLAFLVVLKNLLPGKSVSIAAPASYWYLKQFPIKDIAKVTDYIVYMTYDLHGQWDAHNSNSQEGCNTYNCLRSQVNLTETRQSLAMITKAGVPGEKVIVAGYLADAEIAEIIKDSCRVVKSYVDTTSNGDVLIYDKDEWVGYMSAASKKTRTSLYAAWGLGGTSDWASDLQTYHDVPKPATSWANFIQLARAGEDPKTDHTRNGNWTDFDCTDSSVESTTHFGGQQGCGDLTTGSCSTVECEKGADSDTSGPAAQFIWNSLAEIHGMYKSYYDTLFKALTVVSTALDDMENKFAPIPPEEDDTWLLILIDMITLGALGTAGPFFNTVLKKHDWFAGETGSALDNAKDTAMTLIGQSTTIAKDALPGGDAAKWTPEKQDYGSDEAIDALWEAMSDGKLIEGKKEGELPATGNAQNELLANIKKCIISFALPALWRQSGSYTFIIDAGHACNEDKDLSDYLDEDTMDATGVCVDNWQYYLAYPDGDATKCTCEHVTDAGPCQTIYRDDKFSAPKGIKYISNGNNYNGITKTELVKGSVRTWQTRPTMPLSPT
;
A
#
# COMPACT_ATOMS: atom_id res chain seq x y z
N MET A 1 13.86 -26.54 -38.68
CA MET A 1 13.70 -25.28 -39.45
C MET A 1 14.77 -24.32 -38.99
N ASP A 2 15.50 -23.67 -39.90
CA ASP A 2 16.63 -22.81 -39.53
C ASP A 2 16.26 -21.33 -39.44
N VAL A 3 16.93 -20.60 -38.54
CA VAL A 3 16.87 -19.14 -38.38
C VAL A 3 17.51 -18.46 -39.60
N VAL A 4 16.87 -17.44 -40.15
CA VAL A 4 17.49 -16.63 -41.23
C VAL A 4 18.54 -15.73 -40.58
N LYS A 5 19.81 -15.90 -40.98
CA LYS A 5 20.91 -15.10 -40.43
C LYS A 5 20.73 -13.61 -40.73
N GLY A 6 20.87 -12.79 -39.71
CA GLY A 6 20.91 -11.33 -39.82
C GLY A 6 22.33 -10.80 -40.01
N SER A 7 22.46 -9.48 -39.93
CA SER A 7 23.74 -8.76 -40.00
C SER A 7 24.16 -8.12 -38.67
N GLY A 8 23.43 -8.42 -37.59
CA GLY A 8 23.70 -7.89 -36.25
C GLY A 8 25.00 -8.43 -35.66
N SER A 9 25.53 -7.71 -34.67
CA SER A 9 26.79 -8.05 -34.01
C SER A 9 26.65 -8.15 -32.49
N ASP A 10 25.47 -8.50 -31.96
CA ASP A 10 25.19 -8.55 -30.51
C ASP A 10 25.45 -7.22 -29.80
N GLY A 11 25.11 -6.12 -30.48
CA GLY A 11 25.44 -4.77 -30.03
C GLY A 11 24.50 -4.22 -28.95
N ILE A 12 23.27 -4.73 -28.87
CA ILE A 12 22.25 -4.26 -27.94
C ILE A 12 22.10 -5.27 -26.79
N LYS A 13 22.45 -4.83 -25.59
CA LYS A 13 22.18 -5.54 -24.34
C LYS A 13 21.18 -4.76 -23.53
N ILE A 14 20.02 -5.36 -23.25
CA ILE A 14 18.90 -4.74 -22.54
C ILE A 14 18.74 -5.40 -21.18
N ALA A 15 18.44 -4.62 -20.15
CA ALA A 15 17.81 -5.16 -18.95
C ALA A 15 16.48 -4.47 -18.73
N TYR A 16 15.43 -5.24 -18.45
CA TYR A 16 14.24 -4.71 -17.82
C TYR A 16 14.51 -4.53 -16.33
N TYR A 17 13.96 -3.47 -15.77
CA TYR A 17 13.93 -3.19 -14.34
C TYR A 17 12.47 -3.03 -13.94
N GLU A 18 12.00 -3.91 -13.08
CA GLU A 18 10.64 -3.89 -12.59
C GLU A 18 10.52 -2.80 -11.51
N GLY A 19 10.08 -1.60 -11.90
CA GLY A 19 9.92 -0.44 -11.03
C GLY A 19 9.00 -0.69 -9.82
N TYR A 20 8.15 -1.71 -9.89
CA TYR A 20 7.30 -2.17 -8.79
C TYR A 20 7.99 -3.18 -7.84
N CYS A 21 9.29 -3.48 -8.01
CA CYS A 21 9.99 -4.47 -7.20
C CYS A 21 9.96 -4.14 -5.69
N LEU A 22 9.88 -2.86 -5.32
CA LEU A 22 9.74 -2.43 -3.91
C LEU A 22 8.36 -2.73 -3.30
N SER A 23 7.36 -3.07 -4.11
CA SER A 23 6.03 -3.47 -3.65
C SER A 23 5.92 -4.98 -3.38
N ARG A 24 6.99 -5.75 -3.65
CA ARG A 24 7.09 -7.19 -3.34
C ARG A 24 7.30 -7.44 -1.84
N GLN A 25 7.30 -8.70 -1.42
CA GLN A 25 7.64 -9.08 -0.05
C GLN A 25 9.16 -9.11 0.21
N CYS A 26 9.96 -9.39 -0.82
CA CYS A 26 11.42 -9.48 -0.74
C CYS A 26 12.04 -9.25 -2.14
N LEU A 27 13.36 -9.49 -2.27
CA LEU A 27 14.12 -9.31 -3.50
C LEU A 27 14.03 -7.86 -4.03
N PHE A 28 14.25 -6.93 -3.11
CA PHE A 28 14.26 -5.51 -3.37
C PHE A 28 15.55 -5.08 -4.06
N GLN A 29 15.42 -4.14 -4.99
CA GLN A 29 16.52 -3.46 -5.63
C GLN A 29 16.10 -2.01 -5.89
N ASP A 30 16.94 -1.05 -5.53
CA ASP A 30 16.75 0.34 -5.92
C ASP A 30 17.36 0.56 -7.32
N ALA A 31 16.72 1.35 -8.18
CA ALA A 31 17.17 1.57 -9.55
C ALA A 31 18.63 2.10 -9.61
N SER A 32 19.08 2.83 -8.59
CA SER A 32 20.47 3.31 -8.51
C SER A 32 21.51 2.20 -8.33
N GLN A 33 21.09 0.99 -7.93
CA GLN A 33 21.95 -0.18 -7.72
C GLN A 33 22.16 -1.01 -8.99
N ILE A 34 21.46 -0.70 -10.08
CA ILE A 34 21.60 -1.44 -11.35
C ILE A 34 23.03 -1.26 -11.89
N ASP A 35 23.74 -2.37 -12.07
CA ASP A 35 25.05 -2.36 -12.73
C ASP A 35 24.90 -2.12 -14.23
N THR A 36 25.14 -0.88 -14.65
CA THR A 36 25.02 -0.47 -16.05
C THR A 36 26.16 -0.93 -16.94
N SER A 37 27.27 -1.44 -16.40
CA SER A 37 28.46 -1.79 -17.17
C SER A 37 28.25 -2.93 -18.17
N GLN A 38 27.23 -3.75 -17.92
CA GLN A 38 26.90 -4.93 -18.71
C GLN A 38 25.81 -4.66 -19.77
N TYR A 39 25.16 -3.50 -19.70
CA TYR A 39 24.01 -3.15 -20.52
C TYR A 39 24.28 -1.94 -21.41
N THR A 40 23.47 -1.82 -22.45
CA THR A 40 23.44 -0.66 -23.36
C THR A 40 22.13 0.10 -23.24
N HIS A 41 21.05 -0.60 -22.86
CA HIS A 41 19.71 -0.06 -22.67
C HIS A 41 19.15 -0.61 -21.35
N LEU A 42 18.43 0.22 -20.61
CA LEU A 42 17.62 -0.18 -19.47
C LEU A 42 16.17 0.18 -19.74
N HIS A 43 15.27 -0.78 -19.58
CA HIS A 43 13.83 -0.61 -19.74
C HIS A 43 13.16 -0.54 -18.37
N PHE A 44 12.52 0.59 -18.05
CA PHE A 44 11.72 0.72 -16.84
C PHE A 44 10.32 0.12 -17.07
N GLY A 45 10.04 -0.98 -16.38
CA GLY A 45 8.75 -1.68 -16.35
C GLY A 45 7.97 -1.33 -15.08
N PHE A 46 6.82 -0.66 -15.11
CA PHE A 46 6.15 -0.13 -16.28
C PHE A 46 5.60 1.27 -16.03
N GLY A 47 5.56 2.06 -17.11
CA GLY A 47 4.58 3.12 -17.24
C GLY A 47 3.20 2.53 -17.53
N THR A 48 2.16 3.12 -16.97
CA THR A 48 0.76 2.75 -17.21
C THR A 48 -0.01 3.93 -17.77
N LEU A 49 -1.20 3.66 -18.31
CA LEU A 49 -2.07 4.67 -18.89
C LEU A 49 -3.43 4.66 -18.19
N THR A 50 -3.99 5.83 -17.93
CA THR A 50 -5.40 5.95 -17.51
C THR A 50 -6.35 5.67 -18.67
N ASN A 51 -7.66 5.58 -18.41
CA ASN A 51 -8.69 5.50 -19.46
C ASN A 51 -8.68 6.70 -20.44
N SER A 52 -8.11 7.83 -20.04
CA SER A 52 -7.90 9.01 -20.90
C SER A 52 -6.48 9.08 -21.48
N TRP A 53 -5.71 7.99 -21.35
CA TRP A 53 -4.32 7.84 -21.76
C TRP A 53 -3.33 8.80 -21.07
N ASP A 54 -3.66 9.33 -19.89
CA ASP A 54 -2.67 10.04 -19.07
C ASP A 54 -1.63 9.04 -18.56
N VAL A 55 -0.36 9.42 -18.69
CA VAL A 55 0.76 8.56 -18.27
C VAL A 55 0.90 8.58 -16.75
N LYS A 56 1.08 7.38 -16.19
CA LYS A 56 1.44 7.12 -14.80
C LYS A 56 2.68 6.22 -14.77
N THR A 57 3.43 6.25 -13.68
CA THR A 57 4.65 5.44 -13.46
C THR A 57 4.42 4.41 -12.36
N GLY A 58 3.18 3.92 -12.23
CA GLY A 58 2.77 3.03 -11.15
C GLY A 58 2.32 3.77 -9.88
N ASP A 59 2.46 3.09 -8.75
CA ASP A 59 2.19 3.59 -7.39
C ASP A 59 3.29 4.55 -6.91
N GLU A 60 3.25 4.95 -5.62
CA GLU A 60 4.22 5.87 -5.04
C GLU A 60 5.65 5.30 -5.10
N LEU A 61 5.81 4.00 -4.86
CA LEU A 61 7.11 3.32 -4.88
C LEU A 61 7.68 3.22 -6.29
N SER A 62 6.84 2.84 -7.25
CA SER A 62 7.22 2.80 -8.66
C SER A 62 7.56 4.21 -9.19
N THR A 63 6.85 5.24 -8.71
CA THR A 63 7.14 6.63 -9.05
C THR A 63 8.46 7.10 -8.46
N TYR A 64 8.78 6.74 -7.21
CA TYR A 64 10.10 6.95 -6.63
C TYR A 64 11.18 6.23 -7.46
N GLN A 65 10.98 4.97 -7.81
CA GLN A 65 11.92 4.20 -8.63
C GLN A 65 12.12 4.80 -10.01
N PHE A 66 11.06 5.33 -10.63
CA PHE A 66 11.20 6.06 -11.89
C PHE A 66 12.03 7.34 -11.74
N GLY A 67 11.89 8.03 -10.59
CA GLY A 67 12.75 9.15 -10.21
C GLY A 67 14.23 8.79 -10.20
N GLU A 68 14.58 7.65 -9.59
CA GLU A 68 15.95 7.14 -9.53
C GLU A 68 16.45 6.62 -10.88
N PHE A 69 15.60 5.90 -11.61
CA PHE A 69 15.89 5.42 -12.96
C PHE A 69 16.30 6.56 -13.90
N LYS A 70 15.65 7.73 -13.80
CA LYS A 70 16.02 8.91 -14.59
C LYS A 70 17.42 9.43 -14.27
N LYS A 71 17.98 9.16 -13.10
CA LYS A 71 19.32 9.63 -12.70
C LYS A 71 20.44 8.71 -13.24
N ILE A 72 20.11 7.54 -13.79
CA ILE A 72 21.07 6.58 -14.32
C ILE A 72 21.76 7.14 -15.58
N PHE A 73 23.07 6.92 -15.70
CA PHE A 73 23.88 7.34 -16.85
C PHE A 73 24.70 6.18 -17.43
N GLY A 74 25.24 6.37 -18.63
CA GLY A 74 26.07 5.37 -19.33
C GLY A 74 25.27 4.39 -20.20
N VAL A 75 23.94 4.41 -20.10
CA VAL A 75 23.00 3.54 -20.84
C VAL A 75 21.82 4.34 -21.36
N LYS A 76 21.12 3.79 -22.35
CA LYS A 76 19.85 4.34 -22.86
C LYS A 76 18.69 3.99 -21.93
N ARG A 77 18.01 5.00 -21.40
CA ARG A 77 16.86 4.83 -20.50
C ARG A 77 15.57 4.78 -21.31
N ILE A 78 14.88 3.64 -21.29
CA ILE A 78 13.66 3.40 -22.06
C ILE A 78 12.49 3.22 -21.08
N LEU A 79 11.36 3.87 -21.33
CA LEU A 79 10.15 3.64 -20.54
C LEU A 79 9.25 2.62 -21.26
N SER A 80 9.01 1.48 -20.63
CA SER A 80 8.11 0.44 -21.16
C SER A 80 6.68 0.67 -20.68
N PHE A 81 5.71 0.64 -21.59
CA PHE A 81 4.28 0.75 -21.27
C PHE A 81 3.57 -0.56 -21.51
N GLY A 82 2.81 -1.01 -20.50
CA GLY A 82 1.99 -2.22 -20.60
C GLY A 82 2.39 -3.28 -19.58
N GLY A 83 2.82 -4.44 -20.08
CA GLY A 83 3.01 -5.66 -19.32
C GLY A 83 1.73 -6.49 -19.21
N TRP A 84 1.89 -7.75 -18.77
CA TRP A 84 0.82 -8.74 -18.66
C TRP A 84 -0.42 -8.23 -17.92
N ASP A 85 -0.27 -7.76 -16.66
CA ASP A 85 -1.40 -7.33 -15.84
C ASP A 85 -2.16 -6.15 -16.45
N PHE A 86 -1.43 -5.12 -16.93
CA PHE A 86 -2.05 -3.96 -17.56
C PHE A 86 -2.82 -4.36 -18.83
N SER A 87 -2.30 -5.34 -19.57
CA SER A 87 -2.88 -5.77 -20.85
C SER A 87 -4.06 -6.74 -20.70
N THR A 88 -4.17 -7.44 -19.57
CA THR A 88 -5.15 -8.54 -19.40
C THR A 88 -6.18 -8.32 -18.29
N MET A 89 -5.90 -7.47 -17.30
CA MET A 89 -6.82 -7.26 -16.17
C MET A 89 -8.10 -6.52 -16.58
N PRO A 90 -9.28 -6.87 -16.02
CA PRO A 90 -10.58 -6.27 -16.40
C PRO A 90 -10.63 -4.74 -16.34
N GLY A 91 -9.85 -4.11 -15.46
CA GLY A 91 -9.81 -2.66 -15.31
C GLY A 91 -9.01 -1.91 -16.39
N THR A 92 -8.12 -2.59 -17.13
CA THR A 92 -7.10 -1.94 -17.96
C THR A 92 -6.97 -2.50 -19.38
N TYR A 93 -7.40 -3.74 -19.64
CA TYR A 93 -7.21 -4.41 -20.94
C TYR A 93 -7.77 -3.64 -22.15
N GLN A 94 -8.80 -2.81 -21.95
CA GLN A 94 -9.42 -1.99 -22.99
C GLN A 94 -8.60 -0.74 -23.36
N ILE A 95 -7.62 -0.33 -22.55
CA ILE A 95 -6.96 0.98 -22.70
C ILE A 95 -6.11 1.02 -23.97
N PHE A 96 -5.30 -0.01 -24.25
CA PHE A 96 -4.56 -0.09 -25.52
C PHE A 96 -5.51 -0.33 -26.70
N ARG A 97 -6.45 -1.28 -26.58
CA ARG A 97 -7.45 -1.58 -27.64
C ARG A 97 -8.18 -0.32 -28.11
N ASN A 98 -8.63 0.51 -27.17
CA ASN A 98 -9.30 1.76 -27.49
C ASN A 98 -8.31 2.84 -27.94
N GLY A 99 -7.11 2.86 -27.39
CA GLY A 99 -6.08 3.83 -27.72
C GLY A 99 -5.57 3.72 -29.15
N VAL A 100 -5.39 2.51 -29.68
CA VAL A 100 -4.83 2.31 -31.04
C VAL A 100 -5.82 2.64 -32.18
N LYS A 101 -7.12 2.75 -31.87
CA LYS A 101 -8.16 3.11 -32.84
C LYS A 101 -7.90 4.48 -33.47
N SER A 102 -8.33 4.65 -34.73
CA SER A 102 -8.07 5.85 -35.53
C SER A 102 -8.48 7.16 -34.86
N THR A 103 -9.58 7.15 -34.10
CA THR A 103 -10.11 8.32 -33.37
C THR A 103 -9.24 8.74 -32.19
N ASN A 104 -8.47 7.81 -31.61
CA ASN A 104 -7.81 7.99 -30.31
C ASN A 104 -6.27 7.94 -30.41
N ARG A 105 -5.72 7.29 -31.44
CA ARG A 105 -4.27 7.01 -31.52
C ARG A 105 -3.38 8.23 -31.42
N LEU A 106 -3.81 9.35 -32.00
CA LEU A 106 -3.04 10.58 -31.95
C LEU A 106 -2.97 11.11 -30.51
N THR A 107 -4.08 11.05 -29.78
CA THR A 107 -4.14 11.46 -28.36
C THR A 107 -3.23 10.59 -27.51
N MET A 108 -3.38 9.26 -27.59
CA MET A 108 -2.54 8.33 -26.81
C MET A 108 -1.06 8.50 -27.15
N ALA A 109 -0.71 8.51 -28.44
CA ALA A 109 0.68 8.67 -28.88
C ALA A 109 1.28 10.01 -28.46
N THR A 110 0.50 11.09 -28.49
CA THR A 110 0.94 12.41 -28.05
C THR A 110 1.21 12.46 -26.56
N LYS A 111 0.33 11.86 -25.74
CA LYS A 111 0.52 11.82 -24.28
C LYS A 111 1.77 11.02 -23.89
N ILE A 112 1.97 9.84 -24.49
CA ILE A 112 3.18 9.04 -24.31
C ILE A 112 4.42 9.82 -24.76
N ALA A 113 4.40 10.39 -25.97
CA ALA A 113 5.55 11.12 -26.51
C ALA A 113 5.90 12.36 -25.68
N ASN A 114 4.90 13.10 -25.20
CA ASN A 114 5.12 14.25 -24.32
C ASN A 114 5.77 13.83 -23.01
N PHE A 115 5.26 12.77 -22.36
CA PHE A 115 5.84 12.27 -21.12
C PHE A 115 7.31 11.83 -21.30
N VAL A 116 7.61 11.12 -22.40
CA VAL A 116 8.98 10.71 -22.76
C VAL A 116 9.92 11.91 -22.92
N LYS A 117 9.46 12.97 -23.59
CA LYS A 117 10.24 14.20 -23.79
C LYS A 117 10.41 15.00 -22.49
N GLU A 118 9.33 15.16 -21.72
CA GLU A 118 9.31 15.92 -20.46
C GLU A 118 10.21 15.30 -19.38
N ASN A 119 10.33 13.98 -19.38
CA ASN A 119 11.19 13.24 -18.44
C ASN A 119 12.60 12.95 -18.97
N ASP A 120 12.92 13.42 -20.18
CA ASP A 120 14.18 13.20 -20.87
C ASP A 120 14.71 11.76 -20.82
N VAL A 121 13.82 10.79 -21.03
CA VAL A 121 14.21 9.39 -21.27
C VAL A 121 14.56 9.20 -22.75
N ASP A 122 15.39 8.22 -23.09
CA ASP A 122 15.97 8.02 -24.42
C ASP A 122 15.03 7.34 -25.43
N GLY A 123 13.94 6.75 -24.95
CA GLY A 123 12.95 6.10 -25.82
C GLY A 123 11.77 5.51 -25.07
N VAL A 124 10.95 4.80 -25.83
CA VAL A 124 9.75 4.12 -25.37
C VAL A 124 9.69 2.71 -25.92
N ASP A 125 9.16 1.81 -25.11
CA ASP A 125 8.88 0.43 -25.47
C ASP A 125 7.39 0.16 -25.21
N ILE A 126 6.71 -0.49 -26.14
CA ILE A 126 5.28 -0.83 -25.98
C ILE A 126 5.15 -2.33 -25.83
N ASP A 127 4.69 -2.74 -24.65
CA ASP A 127 4.54 -4.13 -24.23
C ASP A 127 3.06 -4.45 -24.03
N TRP A 128 2.32 -4.46 -25.15
CA TRP A 128 0.90 -4.82 -25.15
C TRP A 128 0.74 -6.33 -25.36
N GLU A 129 0.15 -7.01 -24.37
CA GLU A 129 -0.02 -8.46 -24.33
C GLU A 129 -1.49 -8.92 -24.43
N TYR A 130 -2.04 -9.27 -25.60
CA TYR A 130 -1.49 -9.05 -26.94
C TYR A 130 -2.57 -8.49 -27.90
N PRO A 131 -2.21 -7.64 -28.88
CA PRO A 131 -3.12 -7.22 -29.94
C PRO A 131 -3.71 -8.42 -30.68
N GLY A 132 -5.04 -8.49 -30.76
CA GLY A 132 -5.74 -9.54 -31.49
C GLY A 132 -5.66 -10.92 -30.86
N ALA A 133 -5.24 -11.02 -29.59
CA ALA A 133 -5.20 -12.30 -28.87
C ALA A 133 -6.60 -12.94 -28.84
N PRO A 134 -6.78 -14.15 -29.39
CA PRO A 134 -8.09 -14.76 -29.58
C PRO A 134 -8.77 -15.25 -28.28
N ASP A 135 -8.05 -15.19 -27.16
CA ASP A 135 -8.34 -15.83 -25.89
C ASP A 135 -7.98 -14.93 -24.68
N LEU A 136 -7.56 -13.67 -24.89
CA LEU A 136 -7.15 -12.78 -23.79
C LEU A 136 -7.86 -11.41 -23.84
N PRO A 137 -8.62 -11.03 -22.79
CA PRO A 137 -9.16 -11.93 -21.76
C PRO A 137 -10.21 -12.89 -22.35
N ASP A 138 -10.41 -14.06 -21.74
CA ASP A 138 -11.29 -15.13 -22.24
C ASP A 138 -12.72 -14.66 -22.57
N PHE A 139 -13.23 -13.68 -21.82
CA PHE A 139 -14.59 -13.16 -21.97
C PHE A 139 -14.75 -12.06 -23.03
N ASP A 140 -13.65 -11.46 -23.49
CA ASP A 140 -13.65 -10.46 -24.56
C ASP A 140 -12.38 -10.59 -25.43
N PRO A 141 -12.35 -11.57 -26.35
CA PRO A 141 -11.23 -11.77 -27.26
C PRO A 141 -10.83 -10.53 -28.05
N GLY A 142 -9.54 -10.42 -28.35
CA GLY A 142 -8.99 -9.41 -29.25
C GLY A 142 -9.54 -9.52 -30.66
N THR A 143 -9.49 -8.41 -31.39
CA THR A 143 -10.05 -8.33 -32.74
C THR A 143 -8.97 -8.34 -33.81
N GLU A 144 -9.27 -8.81 -35.03
CA GLU A 144 -8.33 -8.79 -36.15
C GLU A 144 -7.86 -7.37 -36.53
N GLU A 145 -8.62 -6.33 -36.14
CA GLU A 145 -8.26 -4.93 -36.38
C GLU A 145 -7.15 -4.43 -35.44
N ASP A 146 -6.89 -5.10 -34.32
CA ASP A 146 -5.93 -4.67 -33.31
C ASP A 146 -4.52 -4.56 -33.88
N GLY A 147 -4.08 -5.55 -34.67
CA GLY A 147 -2.75 -5.58 -35.29
C GLY A 147 -2.50 -4.40 -36.24
N PRO A 148 -3.35 -4.18 -37.27
CA PRO A 148 -3.24 -3.02 -38.15
C PRO A 148 -3.36 -1.68 -37.42
N ASN A 149 -4.24 -1.57 -36.42
CA ASN A 149 -4.37 -0.37 -35.61
C ASN A 149 -3.13 -0.10 -34.76
N TYR A 150 -2.52 -1.15 -34.21
CA TYR A 150 -1.29 -1.08 -33.44
C TYR A 150 -0.12 -0.57 -34.28
N LEU A 151 0.09 -1.13 -35.48
CA LEU A 151 1.08 -0.63 -36.43
C LEU A 151 0.87 0.86 -36.74
N ALA A 152 -0.37 1.27 -37.01
CA ALA A 152 -0.66 2.65 -37.33
C ALA A 152 -0.46 3.60 -36.13
N PHE A 153 -0.68 3.12 -34.91
CA PHE A 153 -0.29 3.84 -33.69
C PHE A 153 1.24 3.98 -33.57
N LEU A 154 2.01 2.91 -33.79
CA LEU A 154 3.48 2.93 -33.73
C LEU A 154 4.09 3.90 -34.75
N VAL A 155 3.49 4.02 -35.95
CA VAL A 155 3.91 5.02 -36.95
C VAL A 155 3.73 6.44 -36.42
N VAL A 156 2.60 6.74 -35.77
CA VAL A 156 2.35 8.05 -35.18
C VAL A 156 3.34 8.32 -34.04
N LEU A 157 3.51 7.34 -33.15
CA LEU A 157 4.42 7.45 -32.00
C LEU A 157 5.88 7.70 -32.43
N LYS A 158 6.38 6.95 -33.43
CA LYS A 158 7.74 7.14 -33.97
C LYS A 158 7.95 8.52 -34.56
N ASN A 159 6.96 9.06 -35.27
CA ASN A 159 7.05 10.41 -35.84
C ASN A 159 7.05 11.52 -34.78
N LEU A 160 6.39 11.29 -33.63
CA LEU A 160 6.36 12.25 -32.52
C LEU A 160 7.63 12.22 -31.65
N LEU A 161 8.51 11.24 -31.86
CA LEU A 161 9.71 10.98 -31.06
C LEU A 161 11.00 10.99 -31.90
N PRO A 162 11.29 12.07 -32.65
CA PRO A 162 12.52 12.15 -33.43
C PRO A 162 13.75 12.08 -32.53
N GLY A 163 14.70 11.20 -32.85
CA GLY A 163 15.94 11.00 -32.09
C GLY A 163 15.78 10.18 -30.81
N LYS A 164 14.57 9.73 -30.47
CA LYS A 164 14.30 8.78 -29.38
C LYS A 164 13.97 7.40 -29.98
N SER A 165 14.28 6.31 -29.27
CA SER A 165 13.94 4.96 -29.74
C SER A 165 12.47 4.64 -29.48
N VAL A 166 11.90 3.81 -30.37
CA VAL A 166 10.59 3.18 -30.24
C VAL A 166 10.80 1.68 -30.49
N SER A 167 10.58 0.87 -29.45
CA SER A 167 10.59 -0.59 -29.53
C SER A 167 9.24 -1.17 -29.15
N ILE A 168 9.11 -2.48 -29.34
CA ILE A 168 8.00 -3.26 -28.80
C ILE A 168 8.53 -4.54 -28.19
N ALA A 169 7.80 -5.08 -27.22
CA ALA A 169 7.89 -6.48 -26.86
C ALA A 169 6.91 -7.30 -27.72
N ALA A 170 7.34 -8.48 -28.16
CA ALA A 170 6.57 -9.36 -29.03
C ALA A 170 6.63 -10.82 -28.56
N PRO A 171 5.52 -11.57 -28.65
CA PRO A 171 5.43 -12.93 -28.12
C PRO A 171 6.18 -13.95 -28.98
N ALA A 172 6.82 -14.94 -28.34
CA ALA A 172 7.45 -16.06 -29.04
C ALA A 172 6.45 -17.09 -29.59
N SER A 173 5.23 -17.12 -29.05
CA SER A 173 4.15 -18.00 -29.50
C SER A 173 3.60 -17.60 -30.86
N TYR A 174 3.46 -18.58 -31.77
CA TYR A 174 2.85 -18.38 -33.08
C TYR A 174 1.43 -17.83 -33.00
N TRP A 175 0.64 -18.32 -32.04
CA TRP A 175 -0.79 -18.02 -31.92
C TRP A 175 -1.05 -16.55 -31.64
N TYR A 176 -0.18 -15.91 -30.86
CA TYR A 176 -0.23 -14.48 -30.59
C TYR A 176 0.50 -13.67 -31.67
N LEU A 177 1.70 -14.10 -32.08
CA LEU A 177 2.51 -13.35 -33.05
C LEU A 177 1.84 -13.17 -34.41
N LYS A 178 1.06 -14.16 -34.88
CA LYS A 178 0.41 -14.11 -36.22
C LYS A 178 -0.53 -12.91 -36.40
N GLN A 179 -0.99 -12.31 -35.31
CA GLN A 179 -1.88 -11.14 -35.31
C GLN A 179 -1.12 -9.83 -35.54
N PHE A 180 0.20 -9.84 -35.34
CA PHE A 180 1.05 -8.67 -35.55
C PHE A 180 1.42 -8.58 -37.03
N PRO A 181 1.25 -7.42 -37.69
CA PRO A 181 1.88 -7.14 -38.98
C PRO A 181 3.40 -6.91 -38.79
N ILE A 182 4.10 -7.92 -38.24
CA ILE A 182 5.41 -7.78 -37.60
C ILE A 182 6.49 -7.31 -38.58
N LYS A 183 6.39 -7.70 -39.86
CA LYS A 183 7.27 -7.24 -40.94
C LYS A 183 7.19 -5.73 -41.14
N ASP A 184 5.99 -5.17 -41.06
CA ASP A 184 5.78 -3.73 -41.23
C ASP A 184 6.08 -2.96 -39.94
N ILE A 185 5.79 -3.55 -38.77
CA ILE A 185 6.22 -3.01 -37.48
C ILE A 185 7.74 -2.85 -37.43
N ALA A 186 8.49 -3.87 -37.87
CA ALA A 186 9.94 -3.85 -37.92
C ALA A 186 10.52 -2.75 -38.84
N LYS A 187 9.74 -2.14 -39.74
CA LYS A 187 10.19 -0.98 -40.54
C LYS A 187 10.12 0.33 -39.74
N VAL A 188 9.27 0.38 -38.73
CA VAL A 188 8.95 1.58 -37.94
C VAL A 188 9.72 1.60 -36.63
N THR A 189 9.82 0.46 -35.95
CA THR A 189 10.54 0.34 -34.68
C THR A 189 12.05 0.26 -34.88
N ASP A 190 12.82 0.69 -33.88
CA ASP A 190 14.28 0.59 -33.89
C ASP A 190 14.72 -0.85 -33.65
N TYR A 191 14.08 -1.54 -32.71
CA TYR A 191 14.25 -2.96 -32.40
C TYR A 191 12.96 -3.58 -31.85
N ILE A 192 12.93 -4.90 -31.78
CA ILE A 192 11.85 -5.73 -31.24
C ILE A 192 12.47 -6.63 -30.17
N VAL A 193 11.98 -6.50 -28.95
CA VAL A 193 12.26 -7.45 -27.87
C VAL A 193 11.36 -8.66 -28.08
N TYR A 194 11.95 -9.81 -28.35
CA TYR A 194 11.24 -11.05 -28.64
C TYR A 194 11.28 -11.94 -27.40
N MET A 195 10.13 -12.07 -26.74
CA MET A 195 9.98 -12.69 -25.44
C MET A 195 10.03 -14.22 -25.56
N THR A 196 11.24 -14.76 -25.72
CA THR A 196 11.52 -16.21 -25.88
C THR A 196 11.69 -16.92 -24.55
N TYR A 197 10.84 -16.56 -23.61
CA TYR A 197 10.63 -17.18 -22.31
C TYR A 197 9.14 -17.48 -22.14
N ASP A 198 8.75 -18.05 -21.00
CA ASP A 198 7.38 -18.51 -20.73
C ASP A 198 6.82 -19.41 -21.84
N LEU A 199 7.72 -20.16 -22.49
CA LEU A 199 7.34 -21.16 -23.49
C LEU A 199 6.58 -22.32 -22.84
N HIS A 200 6.89 -22.56 -21.56
CA HIS A 200 6.27 -23.57 -20.71
C HIS A 200 6.08 -23.04 -19.30
N GLY A 201 5.09 -23.54 -18.59
CA GLY A 201 4.82 -23.19 -17.21
C GLY A 201 3.76 -24.09 -16.59
N GLN A 202 3.24 -23.70 -15.42
CA GLN A 202 2.23 -24.49 -14.71
C GLN A 202 0.94 -24.67 -15.52
N TRP A 203 0.63 -23.74 -16.42
CA TRP A 203 -0.51 -23.79 -17.33
C TRP A 203 -0.45 -24.93 -18.37
N ASP A 204 0.71 -25.58 -18.53
CA ASP A 204 0.84 -26.75 -19.42
C ASP A 204 0.33 -28.05 -18.79
N ALA A 205 0.09 -28.06 -17.48
CA ALA A 205 -0.41 -29.23 -16.79
C ALA A 205 -1.72 -29.69 -17.42
N HIS A 206 -1.78 -30.97 -17.80
CA HIS A 206 -2.95 -31.60 -18.44
C HIS A 206 -3.37 -31.01 -19.80
N ASN A 207 -2.56 -30.14 -20.41
CA ASN A 207 -2.85 -29.56 -21.72
C ASN A 207 -2.18 -30.37 -22.84
N SER A 208 -2.98 -31.12 -23.60
CA SER A 208 -2.48 -31.93 -24.72
C SER A 208 -1.92 -31.13 -25.90
N ASN A 209 -2.20 -29.83 -25.98
CA ASN A 209 -1.74 -28.95 -27.04
C ASN A 209 -0.43 -28.22 -26.71
N SER A 210 -0.01 -28.20 -25.45
CA SER A 210 1.22 -27.50 -25.04
C SER A 210 2.48 -28.37 -25.14
N GLN A 211 2.36 -29.67 -25.41
CA GLN A 211 3.49 -30.61 -25.30
C GLN A 211 3.59 -31.57 -26.50
N GLU A 212 4.30 -31.15 -27.55
CA GLU A 212 4.62 -32.01 -28.71
C GLU A 212 5.46 -33.22 -28.28
N GLY A 213 4.95 -34.45 -28.49
CA GLY A 213 5.66 -35.69 -28.17
C GLY A 213 5.59 -36.15 -26.71
N CYS A 214 4.78 -35.52 -25.85
CA CYS A 214 4.56 -35.98 -24.47
C CYS A 214 3.26 -36.79 -24.32
N ASN A 215 3.35 -38.12 -24.43
CA ASN A 215 2.17 -39.01 -24.36
C ASN A 215 1.51 -39.10 -22.97
N THR A 216 2.16 -38.58 -21.92
CA THR A 216 1.70 -38.66 -20.52
C THR A 216 1.20 -37.33 -19.97
N TYR A 217 1.14 -36.28 -20.79
CA TYR A 217 0.58 -34.95 -20.47
C TYR A 217 1.29 -34.15 -19.35
N ASN A 218 2.41 -34.65 -18.79
CA ASN A 218 3.12 -34.07 -17.64
C ASN A 218 4.66 -34.14 -17.82
N CYS A 219 5.19 -33.79 -18.99
CA CYS A 219 6.64 -33.78 -19.20
C CYS A 219 7.25 -32.47 -18.67
N LEU A 220 8.32 -32.57 -17.88
CA LEU A 220 9.07 -31.41 -17.43
C LEU A 220 9.77 -30.75 -18.62
N ARG A 221 9.43 -29.49 -18.94
CA ARG A 221 10.11 -28.67 -19.95
C ARG A 221 10.49 -27.32 -19.41
N SER A 222 11.70 -26.87 -19.77
CA SER A 222 12.17 -25.56 -19.38
C SER A 222 11.41 -24.46 -20.12
N GLN A 223 10.94 -23.45 -19.40
CA GLN A 223 10.30 -22.24 -19.97
C GLN A 223 11.19 -21.47 -20.95
N VAL A 224 12.50 -21.74 -20.93
CA VAL A 224 13.51 -21.19 -21.84
C VAL A 224 14.07 -22.27 -22.77
N ASN A 225 13.28 -23.24 -23.24
CA ASN A 225 13.76 -24.33 -24.11
C ASN A 225 14.37 -23.82 -25.44
N LEU A 226 15.68 -24.03 -25.66
CA LEU A 226 16.42 -23.54 -26.85
C LEU A 226 15.86 -24.08 -28.17
N THR A 227 15.35 -25.31 -28.20
CA THR A 227 14.77 -25.87 -29.42
C THR A 227 13.55 -25.07 -29.85
N GLU A 228 12.73 -24.67 -28.90
CA GLU A 228 11.52 -23.88 -29.13
C GLU A 228 11.86 -22.40 -29.35
N THR A 229 12.83 -21.85 -28.59
CA THR A 229 13.43 -20.54 -28.89
C THR A 229 13.92 -20.48 -30.35
N ARG A 230 14.60 -21.52 -30.85
CA ARG A 230 15.04 -21.61 -32.26
C ARG A 230 13.87 -21.59 -33.23
N GLN A 231 12.79 -22.32 -32.93
CA GLN A 231 11.60 -22.33 -33.76
C GLN A 231 10.94 -20.95 -33.80
N SER A 232 10.75 -20.30 -32.64
CA SER A 232 10.24 -18.92 -32.54
C SER A 232 11.11 -17.93 -33.31
N LEU A 233 12.43 -17.98 -33.14
CA LEU A 233 13.36 -17.13 -33.89
C LEU A 233 13.29 -17.38 -35.40
N ALA A 234 13.11 -18.63 -35.81
CA ALA A 234 12.90 -18.95 -37.22
C ALA A 234 11.57 -18.38 -37.75
N MET A 235 10.51 -18.36 -36.94
CA MET A 235 9.23 -17.77 -37.31
C MET A 235 9.35 -16.26 -37.58
N ILE A 236 9.87 -15.49 -36.61
CA ILE A 236 9.95 -14.03 -36.73
C ILE A 236 10.91 -13.60 -37.86
N THR A 237 12.05 -14.28 -38.01
CA THR A 237 13.02 -13.95 -39.09
C THR A 237 12.49 -14.31 -40.48
N LYS A 238 11.78 -15.43 -40.63
CA LYS A 238 11.13 -15.80 -41.91
C LYS A 238 9.91 -14.95 -42.24
N ALA A 239 9.24 -14.37 -41.23
CA ALA A 239 8.20 -13.36 -41.44
C ALA A 239 8.78 -12.06 -42.05
N GLY A 240 10.11 -11.92 -42.11
CA GLY A 240 10.80 -10.83 -42.79
C GLY A 240 11.31 -9.73 -41.85
N VAL A 241 11.33 -9.98 -40.54
CA VAL A 241 12.01 -9.10 -39.57
C VAL A 241 13.53 -9.30 -39.73
N PRO A 242 14.32 -8.23 -39.98
CA PRO A 242 15.77 -8.34 -40.03
C PRO A 242 16.34 -8.82 -38.70
N GLY A 243 17.27 -9.78 -38.72
CA GLY A 243 17.81 -10.37 -37.51
C GLY A 243 18.44 -9.35 -36.56
N GLU A 244 19.12 -8.33 -37.09
CA GLU A 244 19.70 -7.22 -36.31
C GLU A 244 18.68 -6.39 -35.51
N LYS A 245 17.38 -6.52 -35.80
CA LYS A 245 16.30 -5.88 -35.03
C LYS A 245 15.70 -6.77 -33.95
N VAL A 246 16.07 -8.05 -33.88
CA VAL A 246 15.51 -9.01 -32.92
C VAL A 246 16.41 -9.11 -31.69
N ILE A 247 15.87 -8.84 -30.51
CA ILE A 247 16.52 -8.98 -29.20
C ILE A 247 15.87 -10.15 -28.45
N VAL A 248 16.65 -11.04 -27.84
CA VAL A 248 16.16 -12.32 -27.29
C VAL A 248 16.17 -12.32 -25.75
N ALA A 249 15.10 -12.83 -25.12
CA ALA A 249 14.87 -12.68 -23.67
C ALA A 249 14.74 -14.00 -22.85
N GLY A 250 14.82 -13.95 -21.51
CA GLY A 250 14.72 -15.08 -20.54
C GLY A 250 13.98 -14.75 -19.21
N TYR A 251 13.55 -15.74 -18.40
CA TYR A 251 12.72 -15.57 -17.16
C TYR A 251 13.08 -16.51 -15.97
N LEU A 252 12.56 -16.16 -14.76
CA LEU A 252 12.72 -16.64 -13.36
C LEU A 252 13.81 -15.95 -12.52
N ALA A 253 13.54 -15.77 -11.22
CA ALA A 253 14.46 -15.12 -10.28
C ALA A 253 15.66 -16.01 -9.96
N ASP A 254 16.78 -15.69 -10.60
CA ASP A 254 18.04 -16.39 -10.41
C ASP A 254 18.53 -16.31 -8.95
N ALA A 255 18.17 -15.24 -8.22
CA ALA A 255 18.51 -15.06 -6.80
C ALA A 255 17.97 -16.18 -5.90
N GLU A 256 16.68 -16.51 -6.03
CA GLU A 256 16.03 -17.53 -5.19
C GLU A 256 16.53 -18.94 -5.54
N ILE A 257 16.68 -19.22 -6.84
CA ILE A 257 17.24 -20.48 -7.33
C ILE A 257 18.67 -20.67 -6.79
N ALA A 258 19.48 -19.61 -6.78
CA ALA A 258 20.82 -19.66 -6.22
C ALA A 258 20.84 -19.96 -4.72
N GLU A 259 19.90 -19.43 -3.92
CA GLU A 259 19.77 -19.77 -2.50
C GLU A 259 19.36 -21.22 -2.27
N ILE A 260 18.42 -21.76 -3.05
CA ILE A 260 18.04 -23.17 -2.99
C ILE A 260 19.24 -24.06 -3.30
N ILE A 261 20.00 -23.74 -4.35
CA ILE A 261 21.19 -24.51 -4.76
C ILE A 261 22.29 -24.47 -3.70
N LYS A 262 22.39 -23.36 -2.94
CA LYS A 262 23.38 -23.19 -1.88
C LYS A 262 23.14 -24.15 -0.71
N ASP A 263 21.89 -24.52 -0.43
CA ASP A 263 21.55 -25.56 0.54
C ASP A 263 21.47 -26.94 -0.13
N SER A 264 22.58 -27.68 -0.11
CA SER A 264 22.66 -29.02 -0.70
C SER A 264 21.65 -30.03 -0.14
N CYS A 265 21.08 -29.79 1.05
CA CYS A 265 20.05 -30.68 1.62
C CYS A 265 18.71 -30.55 0.89
N ARG A 266 18.45 -29.40 0.26
CA ARG A 266 17.23 -29.15 -0.52
C ARG A 266 17.36 -29.66 -1.95
N VAL A 267 18.56 -29.76 -2.49
CA VAL A 267 18.80 -30.19 -3.87
C VAL A 267 18.67 -31.70 -4.02
N VAL A 268 17.65 -32.14 -4.74
CA VAL A 268 17.48 -33.56 -5.11
C VAL A 268 18.32 -33.88 -6.35
N LYS A 269 18.24 -33.02 -7.37
CA LYS A 269 18.97 -33.20 -8.64
C LYS A 269 19.16 -31.87 -9.35
N SER A 270 20.33 -31.65 -9.93
CA SER A 270 20.58 -30.52 -10.82
C SER A 270 21.33 -31.00 -12.06
N TYR A 271 20.88 -30.61 -13.24
CA TYR A 271 21.50 -31.00 -14.51
C TYR A 271 21.16 -30.02 -15.64
N VAL A 272 22.00 -29.99 -16.67
CA VAL A 272 21.68 -29.32 -17.94
C VAL A 272 20.98 -30.33 -18.84
N ASP A 273 19.76 -30.02 -19.28
CA ASP A 273 19.13 -30.77 -20.36
C ASP A 273 19.81 -30.39 -21.68
N THR A 274 20.62 -31.31 -22.20
CA THR A 274 21.38 -31.11 -23.44
C THR A 274 20.51 -30.85 -24.67
N THR A 275 19.26 -31.31 -24.64
CA THR A 275 18.31 -31.20 -25.76
C THR A 275 17.72 -29.80 -25.86
N SER A 276 17.32 -29.24 -24.72
CA SER A 276 16.79 -27.87 -24.63
C SER A 276 17.86 -26.82 -24.31
N ASN A 277 19.09 -27.22 -23.99
CA ASN A 277 20.14 -26.34 -23.46
C ASN A 277 19.64 -25.44 -22.31
N GLY A 278 18.75 -25.97 -21.48
CA GLY A 278 18.23 -25.34 -20.27
C GLY A 278 18.76 -26.04 -19.02
N ASP A 279 18.89 -25.30 -17.93
CA ASP A 279 19.24 -25.84 -16.63
C ASP A 279 17.95 -26.30 -15.92
N VAL A 280 18.00 -27.46 -15.28
CA VAL A 280 16.89 -28.03 -14.50
C VAL A 280 17.37 -28.30 -13.09
N LEU A 281 16.60 -27.85 -12.12
CA LEU A 281 16.79 -28.13 -10.69
C LEU A 281 15.53 -28.82 -10.16
N ILE A 282 15.71 -29.92 -9.43
CA ILE A 282 14.68 -30.60 -8.65
C ILE A 282 15.09 -30.46 -7.19
N TYR A 283 14.18 -29.95 -6.35
CA TYR A 283 14.45 -29.63 -4.95
C TYR A 283 13.27 -30.01 -4.05
N ASP A 284 13.49 -30.02 -2.74
CA ASP A 284 12.48 -30.29 -1.69
C ASP A 284 11.59 -31.52 -1.97
N LYS A 285 12.19 -32.57 -2.56
CA LYS A 285 11.61 -33.85 -3.03
C LYS A 285 11.03 -33.81 -4.44
N ASP A 286 9.99 -33.03 -4.69
CA ASP A 286 9.19 -33.04 -5.93
C ASP A 286 8.97 -31.67 -6.57
N GLU A 287 9.50 -30.60 -5.97
CA GLU A 287 9.55 -29.29 -6.61
C GLU A 287 10.60 -29.28 -7.74
N TRP A 288 10.34 -28.53 -8.81
CA TRP A 288 11.28 -28.40 -9.90
C TRP A 288 11.21 -27.03 -10.57
N VAL A 289 12.33 -26.63 -11.17
CA VAL A 289 12.46 -25.38 -11.90
C VAL A 289 13.36 -25.55 -13.12
N GLY A 290 12.92 -24.99 -14.25
CA GLY A 290 13.71 -24.85 -15.46
C GLY A 290 14.18 -23.40 -15.62
N TYR A 291 15.49 -23.19 -15.70
CA TYR A 291 16.09 -21.85 -15.72
C TYR A 291 17.33 -21.80 -16.65
N MET A 292 18.03 -20.66 -16.66
CA MET A 292 19.27 -20.48 -17.42
C MET A 292 20.39 -19.98 -16.51
N SER A 293 21.34 -20.85 -16.21
CA SER A 293 22.56 -20.48 -15.49
C SER A 293 23.40 -19.47 -16.30
N ALA A 294 24.33 -18.78 -15.63
CA ALA A 294 25.27 -17.87 -16.31
C ALA A 294 26.06 -18.55 -17.44
N ALA A 295 26.35 -19.86 -17.31
CA ALA A 295 27.01 -20.64 -18.34
C ALA A 295 26.10 -20.88 -19.57
N SER A 296 24.83 -21.22 -19.34
CA SER A 296 23.82 -21.37 -20.40
C SER A 296 23.53 -20.03 -21.09
N LYS A 297 23.36 -18.94 -20.33
CA LYS A 297 23.23 -17.56 -20.85
C LYS A 297 24.38 -17.23 -21.80
N LYS A 298 25.63 -17.38 -21.34
CA LYS A 298 26.83 -17.10 -22.16
C LYS A 298 26.89 -17.92 -23.45
N THR A 299 26.50 -19.20 -23.38
CA THR A 299 26.44 -20.08 -24.55
C THR A 299 25.42 -19.58 -25.56
N ARG A 300 24.23 -19.16 -25.10
CA ARG A 300 23.16 -18.65 -25.95
C ARG A 300 23.47 -17.29 -26.54
N THR A 301 24.05 -16.36 -25.77
CA THR A 301 24.52 -15.06 -26.29
C THR A 301 25.47 -15.26 -27.47
N SER A 302 26.43 -16.18 -27.34
CA SER A 302 27.37 -16.51 -28.43
C SER A 302 26.67 -17.08 -29.67
N LEU A 303 25.62 -17.87 -29.47
CA LEU A 303 24.81 -18.45 -30.54
C LEU A 303 23.97 -17.39 -31.26
N TYR A 304 23.34 -16.48 -30.52
CA TYR A 304 22.53 -15.39 -31.06
C TYR A 304 23.39 -14.41 -31.88
N ALA A 305 24.59 -14.09 -31.38
CA ALA A 305 25.60 -13.35 -32.12
C ALA A 305 25.98 -14.07 -33.44
N ALA A 306 26.18 -15.40 -33.41
CA ALA A 306 26.52 -16.19 -34.59
C ALA A 306 25.38 -16.28 -35.63
N TRP A 307 24.14 -16.06 -35.22
CA TRP A 307 22.97 -15.91 -36.09
C TRP A 307 22.78 -14.46 -36.58
N GLY A 308 23.60 -13.52 -36.14
CA GLY A 308 23.51 -12.12 -36.53
C GLY A 308 22.27 -11.42 -35.97
N LEU A 309 21.84 -11.80 -34.76
CA LEU A 309 20.75 -11.13 -34.06
C LEU A 309 21.21 -9.78 -33.47
N GLY A 310 20.25 -8.90 -33.16
CA GLY A 310 20.52 -7.54 -32.66
C GLY A 310 21.17 -7.52 -31.28
N GLY A 311 20.82 -8.49 -30.44
CA GLY A 311 21.46 -8.79 -29.17
C GLY A 311 20.55 -9.51 -28.19
N THR A 312 20.70 -9.22 -26.90
CA THR A 312 20.00 -9.94 -25.81
C THR A 312 19.32 -8.99 -24.84
N SER A 313 18.28 -9.48 -24.18
CA SER A 313 17.57 -8.78 -23.11
C SER A 313 17.39 -9.69 -21.91
N ASP A 314 17.54 -9.13 -20.71
CA ASP A 314 17.20 -9.82 -19.46
C ASP A 314 15.85 -9.31 -18.94
N TRP A 315 14.93 -10.22 -18.64
CA TRP A 315 13.76 -9.98 -17.79
C TRP A 315 13.97 -10.75 -16.48
N ALA A 316 14.31 -10.11 -15.35
CA ALA A 316 14.66 -8.70 -15.16
C ALA A 316 15.92 -8.56 -14.28
N SER A 317 16.50 -7.36 -14.27
CA SER A 317 17.75 -7.05 -13.54
C SER A 317 17.62 -7.18 -12.03
N ASP A 318 16.46 -6.83 -11.47
CA ASP A 318 16.15 -6.92 -10.05
C ASP A 318 15.93 -8.36 -9.55
N LEU A 319 15.83 -9.33 -10.46
CA LEU A 319 15.64 -10.74 -10.14
C LEU A 319 16.95 -11.54 -10.06
N GLN A 320 18.09 -10.93 -10.38
CA GLN A 320 19.38 -11.63 -10.52
C GLN A 320 20.02 -11.97 -9.17
N THR A 321 19.98 -11.06 -8.20
CA THR A 321 20.65 -11.21 -6.90
C THR A 321 19.93 -10.43 -5.80
N TYR A 322 20.07 -10.85 -4.55
CA TYR A 322 19.67 -10.01 -3.40
C TYR A 322 20.61 -8.82 -3.24
N HIS A 323 20.02 -7.65 -2.93
CA HIS A 323 20.75 -6.42 -2.69
C HIS A 323 20.61 -5.99 -1.22
N ASP A 324 21.72 -5.54 -0.64
CA ASP A 324 21.67 -4.77 0.59
C ASP A 324 20.95 -3.44 0.32
N VAL A 325 20.27 -2.92 1.34
CA VAL A 325 19.63 -1.62 1.27
C VAL A 325 20.65 -0.52 0.95
N PRO A 326 20.35 0.45 0.04
CA PRO A 326 21.21 1.59 -0.17
C PRO A 326 21.39 2.41 1.10
N LYS A 327 22.64 2.80 1.39
CA LYS A 327 22.95 3.69 2.51
C LYS A 327 22.42 5.11 2.24
N PRO A 328 22.00 5.86 3.28
CA PRO A 328 22.21 5.60 4.71
C PRO A 328 21.10 4.79 5.38
N ALA A 329 20.02 4.46 4.67
CA ALA A 329 18.97 3.61 5.22
C ALA A 329 19.54 2.30 5.77
N THR A 330 19.08 1.90 6.95
CA THR A 330 19.58 0.74 7.69
C THR A 330 18.80 -0.54 7.40
N SER A 331 17.60 -0.42 6.82
CA SER A 331 16.77 -1.55 6.40
C SER A 331 15.91 -1.20 5.18
N TRP A 332 15.54 -2.20 4.39
CA TRP A 332 14.58 -2.03 3.30
C TRP A 332 13.20 -1.55 3.77
N ALA A 333 12.78 -1.91 5.00
CA ALA A 333 11.52 -1.43 5.56
C ALA A 333 11.51 0.09 5.72
N ASN A 334 12.56 0.65 6.33
CA ASN A 334 12.74 2.11 6.44
C ASN A 334 12.84 2.74 5.03
N PHE A 335 13.66 2.15 4.14
CA PHE A 335 13.84 2.64 2.78
C PHE A 335 12.51 2.78 2.02
N ILE A 336 11.69 1.73 2.06
CA ILE A 336 10.38 1.67 1.38
C ILE A 336 9.41 2.68 2.00
N GLN A 337 9.44 2.87 3.31
CA GLN A 337 8.60 3.88 3.98
C GLN A 337 8.94 5.30 3.53
N LEU A 338 10.22 5.69 3.54
CA LEU A 338 10.66 7.00 3.08
C LEU A 338 10.30 7.23 1.60
N ALA A 339 10.55 6.23 0.75
CA ALA A 339 10.21 6.30 -0.67
C ALA A 339 8.70 6.51 -0.88
N ARG A 340 7.85 5.80 -0.10
CA ARG A 340 6.40 5.91 -0.16
C ARG A 340 5.90 7.27 0.35
N ALA A 341 6.59 7.87 1.32
CA ALA A 341 6.29 9.22 1.82
C ALA A 341 6.67 10.34 0.81
N GLY A 342 7.34 9.98 -0.29
CA GLY A 342 7.87 10.93 -1.27
C GLY A 342 9.18 11.59 -0.82
N GLU A 343 9.85 11.01 0.17
CA GLU A 343 11.17 11.43 0.65
C GLU A 343 12.26 10.65 -0.08
N ASP A 344 13.49 11.13 -0.04
CA ASP A 344 14.64 10.44 -0.64
C ASP A 344 15.30 9.56 0.43
N PRO A 345 15.15 8.22 0.39
CA PRO A 345 15.68 7.31 1.39
C PRO A 345 17.22 7.25 1.43
N LYS A 346 17.88 7.86 0.44
CA LYS A 346 19.33 7.99 0.36
C LYS A 346 19.84 9.32 0.93
N THR A 347 18.94 10.18 1.40
CA THR A 347 19.34 11.37 2.16
C THR A 347 19.80 10.96 3.54
N ASP A 348 20.95 11.50 3.95
CA ASP A 348 21.44 11.34 5.32
C ASP A 348 20.61 12.21 6.26
N HIS A 349 19.51 11.64 6.78
CA HIS A 349 18.70 12.25 7.83
C HIS A 349 19.39 12.16 9.20
N THR A 350 20.53 11.46 9.30
CA THR A 350 21.34 11.44 10.52
C THR A 350 21.83 12.86 10.79
N ARG A 351 21.31 13.48 11.85
CA ARG A 351 21.78 14.79 12.31
C ARG A 351 23.20 14.62 12.83
N ASN A 352 24.17 14.97 12.01
CA ASN A 352 25.58 14.95 12.39
C ASN A 352 25.86 16.15 13.33
N GLY A 353 26.09 15.88 14.61
CA GLY A 353 26.40 16.87 15.64
C GLY A 353 25.63 16.63 16.94
N ASN A 354 26.13 17.19 18.05
CA ASN A 354 25.64 16.93 19.41
C ASN A 354 24.33 17.69 19.74
N TRP A 355 23.41 17.82 18.78
CA TRP A 355 22.27 18.73 18.90
C TRP A 355 21.21 18.30 19.92
N THR A 356 21.17 17.00 20.23
CA THR A 356 20.40 16.42 21.33
C THR A 356 20.98 16.76 22.71
N ASP A 357 22.27 17.13 22.76
CA ASP A 357 22.96 17.50 23.99
C ASP A 357 22.84 19.02 24.27
N PHE A 358 22.39 19.82 23.29
CA PHE A 358 22.12 21.24 23.44
C PHE A 358 20.69 21.46 23.97
N ASP A 359 20.54 21.65 25.28
CA ASP A 359 19.27 22.04 25.88
C ASP A 359 19.12 23.57 26.03
N CYS A 360 18.02 24.03 26.62
CA CYS A 360 17.80 25.46 26.89
C CYS A 360 18.83 26.05 27.88
N THR A 361 19.70 25.23 28.48
CA THR A 361 20.78 25.65 29.38
C THR A 361 22.12 25.72 28.67
N ASP A 362 22.19 25.28 27.41
CA ASP A 362 23.45 25.23 26.70
C ASP A 362 23.94 26.60 26.24
N SER A 363 25.25 26.80 26.38
CA SER A 363 25.92 28.09 26.22
C SER A 363 25.72 28.73 24.84
N SER A 364 25.51 27.95 23.78
CA SER A 364 25.19 28.45 22.43
C SER A 364 23.75 28.96 22.32
N VAL A 365 22.79 28.30 22.99
CA VAL A 365 21.39 28.71 23.05
C VAL A 365 21.26 29.92 23.98
N GLU A 366 21.92 29.89 25.13
CA GLU A 366 22.00 31.01 26.08
C GLU A 366 22.67 32.23 25.45
N SER A 367 23.76 32.09 24.70
CA SER A 367 24.41 33.23 24.04
C SER A 367 23.63 33.80 22.85
N THR A 368 22.80 32.98 22.19
CA THR A 368 21.97 33.42 21.07
C THR A 368 20.66 34.06 21.53
N THR A 369 20.04 33.50 22.56
CA THR A 369 18.72 33.91 23.03
C THR A 369 18.77 34.77 24.29
N HIS A 370 19.85 34.68 25.09
CA HIS A 370 20.04 35.29 26.41
C HIS A 370 19.00 34.87 27.45
N PHE A 371 18.26 33.78 27.21
CA PHE A 371 17.20 33.26 28.10
C PHE A 371 17.58 31.94 28.79
N GLY A 372 18.86 31.52 28.71
CA GLY A 372 19.27 30.18 29.10
C GLY A 372 19.18 29.85 30.59
N GLY A 373 18.67 28.66 30.91
CA GLY A 373 18.77 28.03 32.23
C GLY A 373 17.62 28.22 33.23
N GLN A 374 16.84 29.30 33.18
CA GLN A 374 15.93 29.64 34.31
C GLN A 374 14.47 29.18 34.17
N GLN A 375 14.02 28.76 32.98
CA GLN A 375 12.60 28.54 32.68
C GLN A 375 12.22 27.07 32.43
N GLY A 376 13.14 26.12 32.57
CA GLY A 376 12.83 24.67 32.56
C GLY A 376 11.96 24.15 31.40
N CYS A 377 11.99 24.82 30.24
CA CYS A 377 11.08 24.57 29.11
C CYS A 377 11.14 23.17 28.49
N GLY A 378 12.14 22.36 28.85
CA GLY A 378 12.26 20.96 28.45
C GLY A 378 11.37 20.00 29.25
N ASP A 379 10.76 20.44 30.36
CA ASP A 379 9.97 19.59 31.25
C ASP A 379 8.47 19.96 31.22
N LEU A 380 7.66 19.09 30.59
CA LEU A 380 6.20 19.20 30.50
C LEU A 380 5.48 18.83 31.79
N THR A 381 6.16 18.45 32.87
CA THR A 381 5.52 18.07 34.14
C THR A 381 5.48 19.22 35.14
N THR A 382 6.53 20.06 35.18
CA THR A 382 6.68 21.13 36.18
C THR A 382 6.14 22.50 35.74
N GLY A 383 5.90 22.72 34.43
CA GLY A 383 5.18 23.90 33.92
C GLY A 383 5.97 25.21 34.00
N SER A 384 7.25 25.18 33.71
CA SER A 384 8.18 26.29 33.97
C SER A 384 8.36 27.27 32.80
N CYS A 385 7.86 26.95 31.60
CA CYS A 385 8.04 27.79 30.42
C CYS A 385 7.00 28.91 30.33
N SER A 386 7.42 30.17 30.43
CA SER A 386 6.55 31.35 30.38
C SER A 386 7.04 32.38 29.37
N THR A 387 6.08 33.13 28.80
CA THR A 387 6.39 34.27 27.92
C THR A 387 7.03 35.39 28.73
N VAL A 388 7.89 36.17 28.08
CA VAL A 388 8.64 37.26 28.71
C VAL A 388 8.28 38.60 28.06
N GLU A 389 7.99 39.60 28.90
CA GLU A 389 7.81 41.00 28.50
C GLU A 389 9.13 41.77 28.67
N CYS A 390 9.46 42.61 27.69
CA CYS A 390 10.79 43.22 27.58
C CYS A 390 10.91 44.51 28.37
N GLU A 391 11.91 44.60 29.25
CA GLU A 391 12.75 45.78 29.36
C GLU A 391 14.22 45.34 29.52
N LYS A 392 14.96 45.25 28.39
CA LYS A 392 16.42 45.02 28.23
C LYS A 392 16.96 43.58 28.06
N GLY A 393 16.13 42.55 27.88
CA GLY A 393 16.62 41.18 27.59
C GLY A 393 16.84 40.87 26.10
N ALA A 394 15.99 41.43 25.22
CA ALA A 394 15.98 41.08 23.79
C ALA A 394 16.38 42.22 22.84
N ASP A 395 16.96 43.29 23.37
CA ASP A 395 17.46 44.43 22.60
C ASP A 395 18.91 44.71 23.03
N SER A 396 19.80 43.81 22.61
CA SER A 396 21.24 43.89 22.83
C SER A 396 21.98 43.89 21.48
N ASP A 397 23.27 44.22 21.49
CA ASP A 397 24.09 44.29 20.26
C ASP A 397 24.18 42.94 19.51
N THR A 398 23.76 41.84 20.14
CA THR A 398 23.82 40.46 19.59
C THR A 398 22.47 39.74 19.51
N SER A 399 21.39 40.27 20.10
CA SER A 399 20.04 39.66 20.08
C SER A 399 18.96 40.74 19.97
N GLY A 400 17.94 40.48 19.14
CA GLY A 400 16.90 41.46 18.78
C GLY A 400 15.47 40.93 18.96
N PRO A 401 14.44 41.69 18.52
CA PRO A 401 13.03 41.34 18.59
C PRO A 401 12.67 39.94 18.03
N ALA A 402 13.46 39.43 17.08
CA ALA A 402 13.30 38.08 16.54
C ALA A 402 13.57 36.98 17.58
N ALA A 403 14.55 37.16 18.48
CA ALA A 403 14.84 36.20 19.54
C ALA A 403 13.70 36.14 20.57
N GLN A 404 13.11 37.30 20.91
CA GLN A 404 11.92 37.35 21.78
C GLN A 404 10.71 36.71 21.13
N PHE A 405 10.50 36.95 19.84
CA PHE A 405 9.42 36.32 19.09
C PHE A 405 9.57 34.79 19.09
N ILE A 406 10.77 34.28 18.83
CA ILE A 406 11.04 32.84 18.87
C ILE A 406 10.79 32.28 20.27
N TRP A 407 11.27 32.94 21.32
CA TRP A 407 11.10 32.47 22.70
C TRP A 407 9.64 32.46 23.14
N ASN A 408 8.91 33.55 22.92
CA ASN A 408 7.50 33.63 23.30
C ASN A 408 6.65 32.62 22.51
N SER A 409 7.00 32.37 21.24
CA SER A 409 6.36 31.31 20.45
C SER A 409 6.58 29.92 21.06
N LEU A 410 7.80 29.62 21.54
CA LEU A 410 8.12 28.34 22.19
C LEU A 410 7.38 28.17 23.52
N ALA A 411 7.28 29.24 24.33
CA ALA A 411 6.56 29.20 25.60
C ALA A 411 5.05 28.98 25.42
N GLU A 412 4.43 29.60 24.42
CA GLU A 412 3.03 29.37 24.08
C GLU A 412 2.76 27.94 23.60
N ILE A 413 3.65 27.40 22.76
CA ILE A 413 3.58 26.01 22.31
C ILE A 413 3.68 25.06 23.50
N HIS A 414 4.64 25.28 24.41
CA HIS A 414 4.78 24.48 25.63
C HIS A 414 3.50 24.51 26.50
N GLY A 415 2.89 25.68 26.69
CA GLY A 415 1.65 25.83 27.45
C GLY A 415 0.47 25.06 26.84
N MET A 416 0.38 25.01 25.51
CA MET A 416 -0.64 24.20 24.83
C MET A 416 -0.44 22.70 25.07
N TYR A 417 0.79 22.20 24.95
CA TYR A 417 1.12 20.79 25.21
C TYR A 417 0.86 20.39 26.67
N LYS A 418 1.23 21.24 27.62
CA LYS A 418 0.97 21.00 29.06
C LYS A 418 -0.52 20.82 29.36
N SER A 419 -1.36 21.70 28.83
CA SER A 419 -2.81 21.66 29.06
C SER A 419 -3.45 20.39 28.47
N TYR A 420 -2.95 19.96 27.31
CA TYR A 420 -3.37 18.70 26.70
C TYR A 420 -2.91 17.47 27.50
N TYR A 421 -1.63 17.44 27.89
CA TYR A 421 -1.05 16.38 28.74
C TYR A 421 -1.80 16.21 30.06
N ASP A 422 -2.05 17.30 30.79
CA ASP A 422 -2.78 17.26 32.07
C ASP A 422 -4.22 16.77 31.91
N THR A 423 -4.84 17.04 30.75
CA THR A 423 -6.22 16.62 30.47
C THR A 423 -6.29 15.14 30.08
N LEU A 424 -5.32 14.64 29.32
CA LEU A 424 -5.18 13.22 29.01
C LEU A 424 -4.94 12.40 30.29
N PHE A 425 -4.03 12.84 31.15
CA PHE A 425 -3.74 12.17 32.41
C PHE A 425 -4.98 12.07 33.31
N LYS A 426 -5.77 13.15 33.41
CA LYS A 426 -7.03 13.15 34.16
C LYS A 426 -8.11 12.27 33.52
N ALA A 427 -8.11 12.13 32.18
CA ALA A 427 -9.05 11.25 31.48
C ALA A 427 -8.77 9.78 31.77
N LEU A 428 -7.50 9.39 31.83
CA LEU A 428 -7.03 8.03 32.07
C LEU A 428 -7.57 7.45 33.39
N THR A 429 -7.57 8.25 34.46
CA THR A 429 -8.11 7.85 35.77
C THR A 429 -9.61 7.54 35.72
N VAL A 430 -10.38 8.27 34.92
CA VAL A 430 -11.83 8.05 34.79
C VAL A 430 -12.15 6.85 33.88
N VAL A 431 -11.34 6.66 32.84
CA VAL A 431 -11.49 5.54 31.90
C VAL A 431 -11.27 4.21 32.62
N SER A 432 -10.22 4.09 33.44
CA SER A 432 -9.96 2.87 34.22
C SER A 432 -11.17 2.44 35.07
N THR A 433 -11.84 3.36 35.77
CA THR A 433 -13.03 3.03 36.58
C THR A 433 -14.26 2.69 35.72
N ALA A 434 -14.39 3.30 34.54
CA ALA A 434 -15.50 3.02 33.62
C ALA A 434 -15.35 1.67 32.91
N LEU A 435 -14.11 1.21 32.66
CA LEU A 435 -13.85 -0.05 31.97
C LEU A 435 -14.30 -1.28 32.77
N ASP A 436 -14.03 -1.32 34.07
CA ASP A 436 -14.49 -2.40 34.94
C ASP A 436 -16.02 -2.47 34.99
N ASP A 437 -16.70 -1.32 35.05
CA ASP A 437 -18.17 -1.25 35.03
C ASP A 437 -18.74 -1.61 33.64
N MET A 438 -18.00 -1.35 32.57
CA MET A 438 -18.39 -1.63 31.18
C MET A 438 -18.30 -3.13 30.87
N GLU A 439 -17.23 -3.80 31.31
CA GLU A 439 -17.07 -5.25 31.21
C GLU A 439 -18.27 -5.96 31.87
N ASN A 440 -18.60 -5.57 33.11
CA ASN A 440 -19.73 -6.14 33.85
C ASN A 440 -21.10 -5.91 33.17
N LYS A 441 -21.29 -4.78 32.47
CA LYS A 441 -22.60 -4.41 31.88
C LYS A 441 -22.80 -4.89 30.44
N PHE A 442 -21.73 -4.93 29.65
CA PHE A 442 -21.79 -5.22 28.21
C PHE A 442 -21.10 -6.53 27.82
N ALA A 443 -20.30 -7.12 28.71
CA ALA A 443 -19.54 -8.36 28.48
C ALA A 443 -19.41 -9.24 29.75
N PRO A 444 -20.51 -9.63 30.43
CA PRO A 444 -20.47 -10.23 31.78
C PRO A 444 -19.88 -11.66 31.88
N ILE A 445 -19.32 -12.22 30.81
CA ILE A 445 -18.64 -13.53 30.82
C ILE A 445 -17.17 -13.26 30.50
N PRO A 446 -16.23 -13.51 31.43
CA PRO A 446 -14.83 -13.20 31.21
C PRO A 446 -14.20 -14.22 30.25
N PRO A 447 -13.46 -13.78 29.22
CA PRO A 447 -12.47 -14.63 28.56
C PRO A 447 -11.33 -14.98 29.53
N GLU A 448 -10.60 -16.08 29.30
CA GLU A 448 -9.40 -16.42 30.10
C GLU A 448 -8.37 -15.28 30.06
N GLU A 449 -7.65 -15.09 31.18
CA GLU A 449 -6.65 -14.02 31.33
C GLU A 449 -5.55 -14.13 30.27
N ASP A 450 -5.56 -13.17 29.35
CA ASP A 450 -4.54 -12.91 28.33
C ASP A 450 -4.31 -11.39 28.26
N ASP A 451 -3.07 -11.00 27.95
CA ASP A 451 -2.58 -9.63 27.78
C ASP A 451 -3.31 -8.87 26.64
N THR A 452 -4.17 -9.55 25.87
CA THR A 452 -5.09 -8.95 24.90
C THR A 452 -5.90 -7.79 25.49
N TRP A 453 -6.30 -7.85 26.76
CA TRP A 453 -7.03 -6.74 27.39
C TRP A 453 -6.17 -5.49 27.61
N LEU A 454 -4.89 -5.69 27.97
CA LEU A 454 -3.92 -4.62 28.13
C LEU A 454 -3.64 -3.93 26.79
N LEU A 455 -3.51 -4.70 25.70
CA LEU A 455 -3.30 -4.19 24.34
C LEU A 455 -4.51 -3.40 23.82
N ILE A 456 -5.74 -3.87 24.07
CA ILE A 456 -6.97 -3.14 23.73
C ILE A 456 -7.07 -1.82 24.51
N LEU A 457 -6.71 -1.82 25.79
CA LEU A 457 -6.76 -0.64 26.66
C LEU A 457 -5.77 0.45 26.20
N ILE A 458 -4.58 0.04 25.74
CA ILE A 458 -3.55 0.92 25.18
C ILE A 458 -4.02 1.50 23.83
N ASP A 459 -4.57 0.66 22.95
CA ASP A 459 -5.17 1.09 21.67
C ASP A 459 -6.27 2.14 21.83
N MET A 460 -7.08 1.99 22.88
CA MET A 460 -8.22 2.85 23.16
C MET A 460 -7.82 4.24 23.65
N ILE A 461 -6.80 4.35 24.49
CA ILE A 461 -6.28 5.63 25.00
C ILE A 461 -5.71 6.45 23.85
N THR A 462 -4.97 5.79 22.96
CA THR A 462 -4.43 6.34 21.72
C THR A 462 -5.53 6.93 20.83
N LEU A 463 -6.55 6.15 20.46
CA LEU A 463 -7.60 6.59 19.54
C LEU A 463 -8.51 7.70 20.13
N GLY A 464 -8.74 7.67 21.45
CA GLY A 464 -9.49 8.70 22.16
C GLY A 464 -8.79 10.07 22.20
N ALA A 465 -7.46 10.06 22.32
CA ALA A 465 -6.63 11.26 22.31
C ALA A 465 -6.67 11.97 20.95
N LEU A 466 -6.65 11.19 19.86
CA LEU A 466 -6.69 11.67 18.47
C LEU A 466 -8.03 12.33 18.10
N GLY A 467 -9.14 11.71 18.49
CA GLY A 467 -10.49 12.18 18.15
C GLY A 467 -10.86 13.54 18.76
N THR A 468 -10.06 14.04 19.71
CA THR A 468 -10.39 15.23 20.50
C THR A 468 -9.35 16.35 20.47
N ALA A 469 -8.14 16.07 19.99
CA ALA A 469 -7.10 17.07 19.78
C ALA A 469 -7.58 18.20 18.85
N GLY A 470 -8.23 17.88 17.74
CA GLY A 470 -8.60 18.87 16.72
C GLY A 470 -9.57 19.93 17.19
N PRO A 471 -10.71 19.56 17.78
CA PRO A 471 -11.63 20.53 18.37
C PRO A 471 -11.00 21.40 19.48
N PHE A 472 -10.10 20.85 20.30
CA PHE A 472 -9.45 21.58 21.40
C PHE A 472 -8.45 22.62 20.89
N PHE A 473 -7.49 22.23 20.04
CA PHE A 473 -6.50 23.16 19.48
C PHE A 473 -7.14 24.22 18.59
N ASN A 474 -8.18 23.86 17.83
CA ASN A 474 -8.98 24.83 17.09
C ASN A 474 -9.62 25.89 18.01
N THR A 475 -10.08 25.50 19.19
CA THR A 475 -10.68 26.42 20.18
C THR A 475 -9.63 27.32 20.85
N VAL A 476 -8.42 26.83 21.06
CA VAL A 476 -7.30 27.61 21.63
C VAL A 476 -6.73 28.58 20.58
N LEU A 477 -6.47 28.11 19.36
CA LEU A 477 -5.94 28.92 18.25
C LEU A 477 -6.88 30.06 17.88
N LYS A 478 -8.20 29.81 17.82
CA LYS A 478 -9.21 30.85 17.52
C LYS A 478 -9.27 32.00 18.54
N LYS A 479 -8.71 31.82 19.74
CA LYS A 479 -8.71 32.84 20.81
C LYS A 479 -7.42 33.66 20.86
N HIS A 480 -6.42 33.32 20.05
CA HIS A 480 -5.15 34.03 20.01
C HIS A 480 -5.23 35.25 19.09
N ASP A 481 -4.68 36.40 19.51
CA ASP A 481 -4.86 37.70 18.84
C ASP A 481 -4.43 37.70 17.36
N TRP A 482 -3.42 36.90 17.00
CA TRP A 482 -2.97 36.72 15.61
C TRP A 482 -3.99 36.00 14.71
N PHE A 483 -4.77 35.08 15.28
CA PHE A 483 -5.79 34.29 14.56
C PHE A 483 -7.21 34.83 14.80
N ALA A 484 -7.36 35.76 15.74
CA ALA A 484 -8.61 36.45 16.04
C ALA A 484 -8.90 37.51 14.96
N GLY A 485 -9.56 37.09 13.87
CA GLY A 485 -10.04 37.99 12.82
C GLY A 485 -9.70 37.56 11.39
N GLU A 486 -8.81 36.57 11.21
CA GLU A 486 -8.58 35.96 9.90
C GLU A 486 -9.56 34.80 9.64
N THR A 487 -10.05 34.70 8.39
CA THR A 487 -10.88 33.58 7.92
C THR A 487 -10.19 32.90 6.74
N GLY A 488 -10.19 31.56 6.74
CA GLY A 488 -9.63 30.73 5.65
C GLY A 488 -8.30 30.03 6.01
N SER A 489 -7.51 29.74 4.97
CA SER A 489 -6.42 28.74 4.94
C SER A 489 -5.33 28.88 6.02
N ALA A 490 -5.12 30.06 6.62
CA ALA A 490 -4.09 30.25 7.64
C ALA A 490 -4.44 29.55 8.98
N LEU A 491 -5.71 29.62 9.39
CA LEU A 491 -6.21 28.92 10.57
C LEU A 491 -6.28 27.41 10.32
N ASP A 492 -6.68 27.01 9.10
CA ASP A 492 -6.74 25.60 8.70
C ASP A 492 -5.34 24.97 8.66
N ASN A 493 -4.33 25.65 8.11
CA ASN A 493 -2.95 25.17 8.07
C ASN A 493 -2.33 25.03 9.48
N ALA A 494 -2.56 25.99 10.39
CA ALA A 494 -2.06 25.92 11.76
C ALA A 494 -2.76 24.81 12.57
N LYS A 495 -4.08 24.65 12.37
CA LYS A 495 -4.87 23.56 12.92
C LYS A 495 -4.40 22.20 12.41
N ASP A 496 -4.16 22.06 11.11
CA ASP A 496 -3.74 20.79 10.50
C ASP A 496 -2.31 20.41 10.91
N THR A 497 -1.45 21.40 11.13
CA THR A 497 -0.10 21.21 11.69
C THR A 497 -0.15 20.75 13.16
N ALA A 498 -0.95 21.41 14.01
CA ALA A 498 -1.12 21.00 15.42
C ALA A 498 -1.83 19.63 15.55
N MET A 499 -2.75 19.31 14.63
CA MET A 499 -3.39 18.01 14.52
C MET A 499 -2.43 16.89 14.12
N THR A 500 -1.47 17.20 13.26
CA THR A 500 -0.45 16.24 12.82
C THR A 500 0.51 15.87 13.95
N LEU A 501 0.94 16.88 14.73
CA LEU A 501 1.86 16.70 15.88
C LEU A 501 1.27 15.81 17.01
N ILE A 502 -0.04 15.88 17.23
CA ILE A 502 -0.72 15.12 18.30
C ILE A 502 -1.28 13.79 17.77
N GLY A 503 -1.60 13.79 16.47
CA GLY A 503 -1.95 12.65 15.65
C GLY A 503 -1.01 11.45 15.79
N GLN A 504 0.27 11.76 15.91
CA GLN A 504 1.35 10.78 15.74
C GLN A 504 1.99 10.39 17.07
N SER A 505 1.97 11.25 18.10
CA SER A 505 2.55 10.96 19.42
C SER A 505 1.82 9.87 20.20
N THR A 506 0.49 9.75 20.03
CA THR A 506 -0.32 8.78 20.78
C THR A 506 -0.40 7.41 20.10
N THR A 507 -0.19 7.35 18.78
CA THR A 507 -0.22 6.09 18.00
C THR A 507 1.07 5.29 18.09
N ILE A 508 2.21 5.95 18.35
CA ILE A 508 3.52 5.29 18.39
C ILE A 508 3.83 4.68 19.77
N ALA A 509 3.17 5.16 20.84
CA ALA A 509 3.21 4.49 22.16
C ALA A 509 2.66 3.05 22.13
N LYS A 510 1.81 2.73 21.14
CA LYS A 510 1.23 1.40 20.90
C LYS A 510 2.23 0.43 20.25
N ASP A 511 3.05 0.91 19.32
CA ASP A 511 3.93 0.06 18.50
C ASP A 511 5.33 -0.16 19.11
N ALA A 512 5.64 0.49 20.23
CA ALA A 512 6.90 0.34 20.97
C ALA A 512 6.85 -0.68 22.13
N LEU A 513 5.76 -1.47 22.26
CA LEU A 513 5.66 -2.52 23.28
C LEU A 513 6.24 -3.84 22.75
N PRO A 514 7.18 -4.47 23.46
CA PRO A 514 7.82 -5.69 22.99
C PRO A 514 6.83 -6.86 22.95
N GLY A 515 6.66 -7.45 21.77
CA GLY A 515 6.10 -8.78 21.65
C GLY A 515 7.12 -9.84 22.10
N GLY A 516 6.71 -10.73 22.99
CA GLY A 516 7.41 -11.98 23.30
C GLY A 516 8.27 -11.97 24.58
N ASP A 517 7.84 -12.77 25.57
CA ASP A 517 8.62 -13.35 26.69
C ASP A 517 9.33 -12.44 27.71
N ALA A 518 8.73 -11.32 28.14
CA ALA A 518 9.24 -10.50 29.25
C ALA A 518 8.28 -10.42 30.45
N ALA A 519 8.51 -11.30 31.43
CA ALA A 519 8.22 -11.18 32.87
C ALA A 519 6.90 -10.53 33.35
N LYS A 520 6.06 -11.37 33.99
CA LYS A 520 4.92 -11.05 34.86
C LYS A 520 4.95 -9.63 35.45
N TRP A 521 3.89 -8.87 35.16
CA TRP A 521 3.61 -7.57 35.75
C TRP A 521 3.49 -7.68 37.29
N THR A 522 4.18 -6.81 38.03
CA THR A 522 3.94 -6.57 39.45
C THR A 522 3.74 -5.07 39.69
N PRO A 523 3.01 -4.68 40.75
CA PRO A 523 2.71 -3.28 41.07
C PRO A 523 3.93 -2.36 41.27
N GLU A 524 5.14 -2.90 41.39
CA GLU A 524 6.37 -2.12 41.63
C GLU A 524 7.03 -1.53 40.36
N LYS A 525 6.54 -1.81 39.14
CA LYS A 525 7.05 -1.19 37.90
C LYS A 525 6.29 0.08 37.48
N GLN A 526 5.80 0.86 38.45
CA GLN A 526 4.92 2.01 38.24
C GLN A 526 5.63 3.32 37.85
N ASP A 527 6.93 3.30 37.55
CA ASP A 527 7.69 4.49 37.13
C ASP A 527 7.92 4.49 35.62
N TYR A 528 7.16 5.35 34.93
CA TYR A 528 7.30 5.67 33.51
C TYR A 528 8.37 6.77 33.33
N GLY A 529 9.38 6.51 32.49
CA GLY A 529 10.36 7.50 32.05
C GLY A 529 11.74 6.95 31.77
N SER A 530 11.86 5.83 31.03
CA SER A 530 13.18 5.33 30.63
C SER A 530 13.71 6.10 29.41
N ASP A 531 15.03 6.25 29.31
CA ASP A 531 15.72 6.96 28.23
C ASP A 531 15.36 6.38 26.84
N GLU A 532 14.99 5.10 26.76
CA GLU A 532 14.50 4.50 25.51
C GLU A 532 13.16 5.08 25.03
N ALA A 533 12.29 5.54 25.94
CA ALA A 533 11.04 6.21 25.60
C ALA A 533 11.26 7.65 25.12
N ILE A 534 12.38 8.28 25.51
CA ILE A 534 12.80 9.62 25.08
C ILE A 534 13.51 9.56 23.73
N ASP A 535 14.37 8.57 23.49
CA ASP A 535 15.02 8.33 22.19
C ASP A 535 14.01 7.91 21.10
N ALA A 536 13.00 7.11 21.47
CA ALA A 536 11.88 6.78 20.59
C ALA A 536 10.97 8.00 20.31
N LEU A 537 10.85 8.93 21.26
CA LEU A 537 10.17 10.22 21.09
C LEU A 537 10.85 11.05 20.00
N TRP A 538 12.19 11.08 19.99
CA TRP A 538 13.00 11.87 19.06
C TRP A 538 12.96 11.32 17.62
N GLU A 539 13.09 10.01 17.43
CA GLU A 539 12.98 9.35 16.12
C GLU A 539 11.59 9.60 15.49
N ALA A 540 10.54 9.59 16.31
CA ALA A 540 9.15 9.83 15.88
C ALA A 540 8.83 11.32 15.59
N MET A 541 9.67 12.26 16.02
CA MET A 541 9.48 13.70 15.81
C MET A 541 9.96 14.21 14.43
N SER A 542 10.65 13.39 13.64
CA SER A 542 11.48 13.89 12.54
C SER A 542 10.76 14.20 11.21
N ASP A 543 9.66 13.53 10.82
CA ASP A 543 9.17 13.59 9.42
C ASP A 543 7.62 13.67 9.28
N GLY A 544 7.03 14.81 9.65
CA GLY A 544 5.57 15.01 9.62
C GLY A 544 4.84 14.76 8.28
N LYS A 545 3.66 14.10 8.36
CA LYS A 545 2.49 14.07 7.42
C LYS A 545 1.34 13.22 8.06
N LEU A 546 0.26 13.80 8.62
CA LEU A 546 -1.06 14.25 8.09
C LEU A 546 -2.17 13.18 7.88
N ILE A 547 -3.35 13.40 8.52
CA ILE A 547 -4.70 13.11 7.95
C ILE A 547 -5.66 14.27 8.28
N GLU A 548 -6.41 14.69 7.26
CA GLU A 548 -7.40 15.76 7.23
C GLU A 548 -8.73 15.36 7.92
N GLY A 549 -9.16 16.14 8.90
CA GLY A 549 -10.44 15.98 9.61
C GLY A 549 -11.30 17.22 9.47
N LYS A 550 -12.11 17.30 8.40
CA LYS A 550 -13.15 18.33 8.26
C LYS A 550 -14.45 17.84 8.89
N LYS A 551 -15.02 18.61 9.81
CA LYS A 551 -16.42 18.50 10.23
C LYS A 551 -17.04 19.89 10.25
N GLU A 552 -18.13 20.06 9.52
CA GLU A 552 -18.96 21.26 9.51
C GLU A 552 -19.82 21.33 10.78
N GLY A 553 -19.82 22.50 11.42
CA GLY A 553 -20.67 22.86 12.56
C GLY A 553 -19.94 23.76 13.56
N GLU A 554 -20.51 24.92 13.87
CA GLU A 554 -20.04 25.78 14.96
C GLU A 554 -20.32 25.11 16.32
N LEU A 555 -19.30 25.04 17.18
CA LEU A 555 -19.46 24.65 18.58
C LEU A 555 -19.77 25.88 19.43
N PRO A 556 -20.55 25.74 20.52
CA PRO A 556 -21.10 26.88 21.25
C PRO A 556 -20.00 27.70 21.93
N ALA A 557 -20.13 29.02 21.82
CA ALA A 557 -19.25 29.93 22.52
C ALA A 557 -19.50 29.86 24.04
N THR A 558 -18.38 29.81 24.78
CA THR A 558 -18.21 30.09 26.21
C THR A 558 -18.15 28.89 27.18
N GLY A 559 -16.95 28.68 27.75
CA GLY A 559 -16.86 28.52 29.20
C GLY A 559 -16.33 27.24 29.83
N ASN A 560 -15.84 26.20 29.13
CA ASN A 560 -15.04 25.13 29.78
C ASN A 560 -14.30 24.17 28.81
N ALA A 561 -13.29 24.65 28.08
CA ALA A 561 -12.59 23.85 27.07
C ALA A 561 -11.97 22.55 27.62
N GLN A 562 -11.51 22.53 28.88
CA GLN A 562 -10.93 21.33 29.50
C GLN A 562 -12.00 20.27 29.85
N ASN A 563 -13.15 20.67 30.39
CA ASN A 563 -14.23 19.70 30.70
C ASN A 563 -14.91 19.16 29.43
N GLU A 564 -14.99 19.97 28.37
CA GLU A 564 -15.49 19.52 27.06
C GLU A 564 -14.51 18.57 26.37
N LEU A 565 -13.20 18.85 26.41
CA LEU A 565 -12.15 17.95 25.95
C LEU A 565 -12.23 16.61 26.69
N LEU A 566 -12.32 16.65 28.01
CA LEU A 566 -12.47 15.47 28.85
C LEU A 566 -13.75 14.67 28.53
N ALA A 567 -14.88 15.33 28.27
CA ALA A 567 -16.14 14.68 27.91
C ALA A 567 -16.07 14.03 26.53
N ASN A 568 -15.43 14.69 25.56
CA ASN A 568 -15.25 14.15 24.21
C ASN A 568 -14.27 12.96 24.20
N ILE A 569 -13.19 13.02 25.00
CA ILE A 569 -12.21 11.93 25.08
C ILE A 569 -12.91 10.67 25.58
N LYS A 570 -13.69 10.82 26.66
CA LYS A 570 -14.49 9.73 27.23
C LYS A 570 -15.46 9.12 26.23
N LYS A 571 -16.20 9.95 25.48
CA LYS A 571 -17.14 9.48 24.45
C LYS A 571 -16.45 8.69 23.34
N CYS A 572 -15.31 9.18 22.82
CA CYS A 572 -14.55 8.50 21.78
C CYS A 572 -14.03 7.14 22.24
N ILE A 573 -13.40 7.10 23.42
CA ILE A 573 -12.85 5.86 24.00
C ILE A 573 -13.95 4.81 24.16
N ILE A 574 -15.08 5.19 24.76
CA ILE A 574 -16.17 4.26 25.08
C ILE A 574 -16.92 3.79 23.83
N SER A 575 -17.11 4.66 22.83
CA SER A 575 -17.74 4.29 21.55
C SER A 575 -16.94 3.25 20.79
N PHE A 576 -15.61 3.32 20.88
CA PHE A 576 -14.70 2.37 20.23
C PHE A 576 -14.61 1.05 21.00
N ALA A 577 -14.64 1.13 22.32
CA ALA A 577 -14.52 -0.03 23.21
C ALA A 577 -15.70 -1.00 23.09
N LEU A 578 -16.93 -0.47 22.98
CA LEU A 578 -18.16 -1.28 23.03
C LEU A 578 -18.19 -2.40 21.97
N PRO A 579 -17.93 -2.10 20.67
CA PRO A 579 -17.89 -3.14 19.64
C PRO A 579 -16.76 -4.17 19.82
N ALA A 580 -15.60 -3.74 20.32
CA ALA A 580 -14.49 -4.64 20.61
C ALA A 580 -14.83 -5.59 21.77
N LEU A 581 -15.45 -5.08 22.83
CA LEU A 581 -15.97 -5.87 23.94
C LEU A 581 -17.01 -6.90 23.52
N TRP A 582 -17.94 -6.52 22.64
CA TRP A 582 -18.90 -7.47 22.10
C TRP A 582 -18.24 -8.59 21.30
N ARG A 583 -17.18 -8.30 20.53
CA ARG A 583 -16.42 -9.35 19.82
C ARG A 583 -15.68 -10.27 20.79
N GLN A 584 -14.99 -9.71 21.78
CA GLN A 584 -14.20 -10.49 22.73
C GLN A 584 -15.06 -11.36 23.64
N SER A 585 -16.25 -10.88 24.01
CA SER A 585 -17.24 -11.66 24.77
C SER A 585 -18.02 -12.67 23.91
N GLY A 586 -17.58 -12.92 22.67
CA GLY A 586 -18.23 -13.83 21.71
C GLY A 586 -19.60 -13.36 21.22
N SER A 587 -19.99 -12.12 21.51
CA SER A 587 -21.30 -11.54 21.24
C SER A 587 -21.32 -10.72 19.93
N TYR A 588 -20.56 -11.15 18.92
CA TYR A 588 -20.28 -10.52 17.60
C TYR A 588 -21.41 -9.62 17.04
N THR A 589 -21.53 -8.41 17.57
CA THR A 589 -22.65 -7.51 17.27
C THR A 589 -22.44 -6.82 15.92
N PHE A 590 -23.51 -6.71 15.14
CA PHE A 590 -23.53 -6.08 13.82
C PHE A 590 -24.76 -5.20 13.64
N ILE A 591 -24.78 -4.43 12.54
CA ILE A 591 -25.89 -3.55 12.17
C ILE A 591 -26.61 -4.17 10.98
N ILE A 592 -27.91 -4.33 11.10
CA ILE A 592 -28.81 -4.71 10.01
C ILE A 592 -29.34 -3.43 9.36
N ASP A 593 -29.12 -3.31 8.05
CA ASP A 593 -29.85 -2.36 7.20
C ASP A 593 -31.24 -2.94 6.92
N ALA A 594 -32.29 -2.23 7.34
CA ALA A 594 -33.65 -2.70 7.19
C ALA A 594 -34.16 -2.66 5.74
N GLY A 595 -33.47 -1.96 4.84
CA GLY A 595 -33.86 -1.82 3.44
C GLY A 595 -35.12 -0.96 3.21
N HIS A 596 -35.48 -0.14 4.20
CA HIS A 596 -36.63 0.76 4.13
C HIS A 596 -36.45 2.05 4.95
N ALA A 597 -37.27 3.05 4.64
CA ALA A 597 -37.30 4.31 5.39
C ALA A 597 -37.91 4.12 6.78
N CYS A 598 -37.57 4.99 7.73
CA CYS A 598 -38.00 4.88 9.13
C CYS A 598 -39.52 4.95 9.35
N ASN A 599 -40.26 5.50 8.39
CA ASN A 599 -41.72 5.64 8.44
C ASN A 599 -42.44 4.53 7.65
N GLU A 600 -41.69 3.61 7.03
CA GLU A 600 -42.25 2.43 6.39
C GLU A 600 -42.26 1.28 7.39
N ASP A 601 -43.45 0.72 7.64
CA ASP A 601 -43.61 -0.46 8.47
C ASP A 601 -43.40 -1.70 7.60
N LYS A 602 -42.23 -2.33 7.71
CA LYS A 602 -41.94 -3.63 7.09
C LYS A 602 -41.56 -4.62 8.17
N ASP A 603 -42.15 -5.80 8.06
CA ASP A 603 -41.95 -6.85 9.03
C ASP A 603 -40.56 -7.48 8.87
N LEU A 604 -39.69 -7.26 9.86
CA LEU A 604 -38.41 -7.97 10.02
C LEU A 604 -38.55 -9.17 10.97
N SER A 605 -39.77 -9.64 11.22
CA SER A 605 -40.04 -10.73 12.15
C SER A 605 -39.35 -12.04 11.77
N ASP A 606 -38.97 -12.25 10.53
CA ASP A 606 -38.17 -13.42 10.14
C ASP A 606 -36.76 -13.41 10.77
N TYR A 607 -36.23 -12.23 11.12
CA TYR A 607 -34.86 -12.05 11.61
C TYR A 607 -34.77 -11.54 13.05
N LEU A 608 -35.74 -10.77 13.53
CA LEU A 608 -35.76 -10.14 14.86
C LEU A 608 -37.12 -10.34 15.53
N ASP A 609 -37.16 -10.43 16.85
CA ASP A 609 -38.43 -10.33 17.59
C ASP A 609 -38.81 -8.86 17.88
N GLU A 610 -40.07 -8.63 18.24
CA GLU A 610 -40.63 -7.29 18.48
C GLU A 610 -39.86 -6.55 19.59
N ASP A 611 -39.54 -7.25 20.67
CA ASP A 611 -38.78 -6.69 21.80
C ASP A 611 -37.35 -6.26 21.37
N THR A 612 -36.71 -7.03 20.50
CA THR A 612 -35.38 -6.73 19.94
C THR A 612 -35.45 -5.55 18.99
N MET A 613 -36.46 -5.50 18.11
CA MET A 613 -36.66 -4.38 17.20
C MET A 613 -36.87 -3.06 17.97
N ASP A 614 -37.68 -3.07 19.03
CA ASP A 614 -37.93 -1.91 19.88
C ASP A 614 -36.66 -1.47 20.63
N ALA A 615 -35.91 -2.42 21.19
CA ALA A 615 -34.70 -2.13 21.94
C ALA A 615 -33.58 -1.55 21.06
N THR A 616 -33.47 -1.99 19.81
CA THR A 616 -32.27 -1.81 18.98
C THR A 616 -32.46 -0.89 17.77
N GLY A 617 -33.69 -0.62 17.37
CA GLY A 617 -34.00 0.21 16.21
C GLY A 617 -33.47 1.63 16.33
N VAL A 618 -32.85 2.12 15.25
CA VAL A 618 -32.31 3.48 15.11
C VAL A 618 -32.58 4.00 13.70
N CYS A 619 -33.19 5.18 13.62
CA CYS A 619 -33.35 5.94 12.38
C CYS A 619 -32.14 6.85 12.14
N VAL A 620 -31.41 6.65 11.04
CA VAL A 620 -30.27 7.50 10.64
C VAL A 620 -30.54 8.06 9.24
N ASP A 621 -30.59 9.39 9.14
CA ASP A 621 -30.77 10.11 7.87
C ASP A 621 -31.98 9.59 7.05
N ASN A 622 -33.11 9.36 7.73
CA ASN A 622 -34.38 8.80 7.24
C ASN A 622 -34.35 7.33 6.79
N TRP A 623 -33.29 6.59 7.15
CA TRP A 623 -33.14 5.16 6.88
C TRP A 623 -33.11 4.34 8.18
N GLN A 624 -33.79 3.18 8.18
CA GLN A 624 -33.96 2.36 9.38
C GLN A 624 -32.83 1.32 9.52
N TYR A 625 -32.26 1.23 10.73
CA TYR A 625 -31.23 0.26 11.09
C TYR A 625 -31.53 -0.41 12.43
N TYR A 626 -31.03 -1.64 12.62
CA TYR A 626 -31.14 -2.38 13.87
C TYR A 626 -29.77 -2.90 14.32
N LEU A 627 -29.50 -2.86 15.62
CA LEU A 627 -28.36 -3.57 16.21
C LEU A 627 -28.76 -5.00 16.53
N ALA A 628 -27.98 -5.97 16.07
CA ALA A 628 -28.28 -7.38 16.22
C ALA A 628 -27.01 -8.16 16.59
N TYR A 629 -27.17 -9.26 17.33
CA TYR A 629 -26.09 -10.22 17.51
C TYR A 629 -26.59 -11.66 17.41
N PRO A 630 -25.75 -12.61 16.95
CA PRO A 630 -26.10 -14.01 16.89
C PRO A 630 -25.98 -14.62 18.30
N ASP A 631 -27.09 -15.09 18.85
CA ASP A 631 -27.12 -15.74 20.17
C ASP A 631 -27.43 -17.23 20.03
N GLY A 632 -26.40 -18.06 20.09
CA GLY A 632 -26.52 -19.52 19.91
C GLY A 632 -26.35 -19.98 18.46
N ASP A 633 -26.78 -21.22 18.19
CA ASP A 633 -26.68 -21.84 16.88
C ASP A 633 -27.68 -21.22 15.89
N ALA A 634 -27.33 -21.15 14.61
CA ALA A 634 -28.17 -20.55 13.58
C ALA A 634 -29.54 -21.25 13.38
N THR A 635 -29.63 -22.53 13.76
CA THR A 635 -30.85 -23.33 13.63
C THR A 635 -31.05 -24.16 14.89
N LYS A 636 -32.22 -24.02 15.51
CA LYS A 636 -32.60 -24.78 16.68
C LYS A 636 -33.48 -25.96 16.32
N CYS A 637 -33.12 -27.12 16.85
CA CYS A 637 -33.83 -28.37 16.63
C CYS A 637 -34.74 -28.67 17.82
N THR A 638 -36.03 -28.37 17.72
CA THR A 638 -37.00 -28.68 18.78
C THR A 638 -37.76 -29.95 18.43
N CYS A 639 -37.99 -30.78 19.44
CA CYS A 639 -38.84 -31.94 19.29
C CYS A 639 -40.28 -31.52 19.58
N GLU A 640 -41.15 -31.53 18.57
CA GLU A 640 -42.56 -31.11 18.67
C GLU A 640 -43.52 -32.25 18.28
N HIS A 641 -44.63 -32.38 19.01
CA HIS A 641 -45.69 -33.32 18.69
C HIS A 641 -46.66 -32.68 17.69
N VAL A 642 -46.59 -33.10 16.43
CA VAL A 642 -47.43 -32.54 15.33
C VAL A 642 -48.89 -33.02 15.41
N THR A 643 -49.16 -34.08 16.20
CA THR A 643 -50.52 -34.54 16.54
C THR A 643 -50.56 -35.09 17.98
N ASP A 644 -51.73 -35.03 18.62
CA ASP A 644 -51.95 -35.41 20.05
C ASP A 644 -51.58 -36.87 20.40
N ALA A 645 -51.27 -37.71 19.42
CA ALA A 645 -50.96 -39.14 19.62
C ALA A 645 -49.78 -39.68 18.78
N GLY A 646 -48.96 -38.82 18.17
CA GLY A 646 -47.80 -39.24 17.35
C GLY A 646 -46.45 -39.13 18.07
N PRO A 647 -45.39 -39.85 17.62
CA PRO A 647 -44.03 -39.64 18.13
C PRO A 647 -43.55 -38.22 17.80
N CYS A 648 -42.72 -37.69 18.69
CA CYS A 648 -42.16 -36.35 18.59
C CYS A 648 -41.29 -36.22 17.33
N GLN A 649 -41.54 -35.19 16.51
CA GLN A 649 -40.78 -34.92 15.30
C GLN A 649 -39.79 -33.79 15.56
N THR A 650 -38.53 -33.98 15.13
CA THR A 650 -37.53 -32.92 15.17
C THR A 650 -37.84 -31.89 14.10
N ILE A 651 -38.22 -30.69 14.52
CA ILE A 651 -38.44 -29.53 13.66
C ILE A 651 -37.23 -28.62 13.80
N TYR A 652 -36.71 -28.18 12.67
CA TYR A 652 -35.62 -27.23 12.59
C TYR A 652 -36.25 -25.86 12.33
N ARG A 653 -35.94 -24.87 13.17
CA ARG A 653 -36.33 -23.47 12.95
C ARG A 653 -35.09 -22.61 13.05
N ASP A 654 -34.98 -21.63 12.16
CA ASP A 654 -33.89 -20.66 12.22
C ASP A 654 -34.07 -19.78 13.46
N ASP A 655 -32.99 -19.62 14.23
CA ASP A 655 -33.01 -18.77 15.41
C ASP A 655 -32.87 -17.30 14.97
N LYS A 656 -33.66 -16.43 15.60
CA LYS A 656 -33.65 -14.99 15.32
C LYS A 656 -32.45 -14.33 16.01
N PHE A 657 -31.98 -13.23 15.43
CA PHE A 657 -30.95 -12.42 16.09
C PHE A 657 -31.52 -11.72 17.32
N SER A 658 -30.67 -11.56 18.33
CA SER A 658 -31.03 -10.98 19.62
C SER A 658 -30.48 -9.57 19.79
N ALA A 659 -31.00 -8.84 20.79
CA ALA A 659 -30.52 -7.51 21.15
C ALA A 659 -29.19 -7.59 21.92
N PRO A 660 -28.11 -6.88 21.50
CA PRO A 660 -26.78 -7.01 22.10
C PRO A 660 -26.73 -6.95 23.62
N LYS A 661 -25.83 -7.73 24.23
CA LYS A 661 -25.64 -7.70 25.69
C LYS A 661 -25.34 -6.28 26.17
N GLY A 662 -26.06 -5.84 27.19
CA GLY A 662 -25.92 -4.51 27.77
C GLY A 662 -26.64 -3.38 27.02
N ILE A 663 -27.32 -3.64 25.90
CA ILE A 663 -28.00 -2.60 25.09
C ILE A 663 -28.97 -1.72 25.90
N LYS A 664 -29.60 -2.27 26.94
CA LYS A 664 -30.49 -1.54 27.88
C LYS A 664 -29.85 -0.32 28.56
N TYR A 665 -28.52 -0.29 28.69
CA TYR A 665 -27.77 0.82 29.30
C TYR A 665 -27.55 2.01 28.35
N ILE A 666 -27.80 1.83 27.05
CA ILE A 666 -27.66 2.88 26.00
C ILE A 666 -28.93 3.06 25.15
N SER A 667 -30.01 2.36 25.49
CA SER A 667 -31.32 2.43 24.83
C SER A 667 -32.39 3.12 25.71
N ASN A 668 -33.54 3.46 25.12
CA ASN A 668 -34.72 4.00 25.83
C ASN A 668 -34.43 5.26 26.66
N GLY A 669 -33.62 6.18 26.13
CA GLY A 669 -33.24 7.43 26.80
C GLY A 669 -32.08 7.31 27.79
N ASN A 670 -31.60 6.08 28.05
CA ASN A 670 -30.38 5.87 28.81
C ASN A 670 -29.15 6.21 27.96
N ASN A 671 -28.09 6.66 28.62
CA ASN A 671 -26.77 6.81 28.02
C ASN A 671 -25.72 6.24 28.95
N TYR A 672 -24.67 5.66 28.37
CA TYR A 672 -23.52 5.17 29.10
C TYR A 672 -22.35 6.11 28.84
N ASN A 673 -21.96 6.89 29.86
CA ASN A 673 -20.89 7.90 29.75
C ASN A 673 -21.07 8.84 28.53
N GLY A 674 -22.32 9.24 28.26
CA GLY A 674 -22.66 10.12 27.16
C GLY A 674 -22.76 9.46 25.78
N ILE A 675 -22.72 8.12 25.70
CA ILE A 675 -22.98 7.34 24.49
C ILE A 675 -24.39 6.75 24.50
N THR A 676 -25.10 6.95 23.39
CA THR A 676 -26.44 6.41 23.11
C THR A 676 -26.41 5.41 21.95
N LYS A 677 -27.42 4.55 21.84
CA LYS A 677 -27.55 3.63 20.69
C LYS A 677 -27.52 4.36 19.33
N THR A 678 -28.10 5.57 19.28
CA THR A 678 -28.14 6.39 18.07
C THR A 678 -26.76 6.89 17.66
N GLU A 679 -25.94 7.35 18.61
CA GLU A 679 -24.58 7.80 18.33
C GLU A 679 -23.72 6.64 17.80
N LEU A 680 -23.87 5.44 18.38
CA LEU A 680 -23.13 4.24 17.99
C LEU A 680 -23.47 3.77 16.56
N VAL A 681 -24.76 3.65 16.23
CA VAL A 681 -25.22 3.24 14.88
C VAL A 681 -24.87 4.30 13.84
N LYS A 682 -25.12 5.58 14.14
CA LYS A 682 -24.83 6.68 13.21
C LYS A 682 -23.35 6.82 12.88
N GLY A 683 -22.46 6.63 13.87
CA GLY A 683 -21.02 6.61 13.64
C GLY A 683 -20.60 5.46 12.72
N SER A 684 -21.16 4.27 12.95
CA SER A 684 -20.84 3.07 12.17
C SER A 684 -21.36 3.15 10.72
N VAL A 685 -22.61 3.59 10.52
CA VAL A 685 -23.21 3.76 9.19
C VAL A 685 -22.44 4.78 8.35
N ARG A 686 -22.06 5.92 8.93
CA ARG A 686 -21.26 6.93 8.22
C ARG A 686 -19.89 6.40 7.81
N THR A 687 -19.27 5.59 8.67
CA THR A 687 -17.99 4.93 8.36
C THR A 687 -18.12 3.91 7.23
N TRP A 688 -19.28 3.23 7.13
CA TRP A 688 -19.56 2.32 6.02
C TRP A 688 -19.81 3.06 4.70
N GLN A 689 -20.60 4.15 4.73
CA GLN A 689 -20.94 4.95 3.54
C GLN A 689 -19.73 5.68 2.91
N THR A 690 -18.65 5.92 3.67
CA THR A 690 -17.44 6.58 3.17
C THR A 690 -16.43 5.63 2.52
N ARG A 691 -16.68 4.31 2.52
CA ARG A 691 -15.83 3.34 1.82
C ARG A 691 -16.19 3.27 0.32
N PRO A 692 -15.22 3.25 -0.61
CA PRO A 692 -15.49 2.92 -2.01
C PRO A 692 -16.10 1.51 -2.07
N THR A 693 -17.31 1.38 -2.60
CA THR A 693 -18.05 0.11 -2.68
C THR A 693 -17.26 -0.95 -3.46
N MET A 694 -16.77 -1.99 -2.79
CA MET A 694 -16.50 -3.28 -3.45
C MET A 694 -17.85 -3.86 -3.91
N PRO A 695 -17.99 -4.33 -5.15
CA PRO A 695 -19.16 -5.10 -5.54
C PRO A 695 -19.13 -6.43 -4.80
N LEU A 696 -20.06 -6.62 -3.86
CA LEU A 696 -20.36 -7.93 -3.31
C LEU A 696 -20.96 -8.79 -4.44
N SER A 697 -20.20 -9.78 -4.89
CA SER A 697 -20.71 -10.87 -5.71
C SER A 697 -21.76 -11.64 -4.90
N PRO A 698 -22.99 -11.84 -5.42
CA PRO A 698 -23.91 -12.81 -4.82
C PRO A 698 -23.38 -14.21 -5.13
N THR A 699 -22.89 -14.90 -4.11
CA THR A 699 -22.79 -16.38 -4.11
C THR A 699 -24.07 -16.97 -3.58
#